data_AF-A0A9N9VA21-F1
#
_entry.id   AF-A0A9N9VA21-F1
#
_cell.length_a   1.000
_cell.length_b   1.000
_cell.length_c   1.000
_cell.angle_alpha   90.00
_cell.angle_beta   90.00
_cell.angle_gamma   90.00
#
_symmetry.space_group_name_H-M   'P 1'
#
loop_
_entity.id
_entity.type
_entity.pdbx_description
1 polymer ?
#
loop_
_entity_poly.entity_id
_entity_poly.type
_entity_poly.pdbx_seq_one_letter_code
_entity_poly.pdbx_strand_id
1 'polypeptide(L)'
;MGGWDYYCALCGGPFGVVYWDSEDDDDYKYDPDVLRDPDDPQLAWLQDNRIIGENPASDAQSKVWVSGPAVNDDYGTMNYELGEAPDPALAALQNGGSISVYAWEADDPWCAPFHTRCREVLSRYVGVPELDKEIFFDTLKSKAADDQSGRSLNIHYGDISDKMEQYWGAERNAEHYVCDPVEVKGLRELYHNLPLRKVEEVSELKIYGTRGDPFAKFPPDILLLITSHLKEVTTLYSLRQASPAFANLELSNGFWRKRLKDDMPWLWDLPTPTFSQLHDVDWKKVYHRLDWGSRPCARKHNRIPGLCNRRRIWTQLCPVFAEEYIQFAANVKAWGSTKPLALKDAFETMPRQLGCPEVGGTRPITENMIDFFDDLPSADISLVVDWAASEHLIDIHLLKNGHHNPTKGQRLTPDHTETIHIPDDDWLTGLIFTTREELVEGRREERYIFGLDILFAKQSPVKLGSDQGDKRLFYVSSPDRFIVALKPYRTDEGILTRMGLVEQPSEHAEGCQRIVDTSRDDYSISTMEYSWCRELPPLHVRLSQASVDRFSYLGFIDQNPMELLMFGTSEEELADMTSISIDIHLGGIQVAYGHRPSRAVGFRFQAMKTLLIDGRGGERIVQCHSTVQGNPNSLTFLTNRGRCLSIGKSVGSRGPLHFTNGSTNLMPCGIFACWMKVGKAQWLLRSVGAVGSVLLGYVDITTLPSLPQDTSGYYWEPSMLPEGLKESGTIWGSRVIQENSNTIPRIVGTVPSMGCTVSRLDCSRPIAEMRVTLVHSTYDPILAPITAIAFRYTDGEEAAVGPDVFPSPSTCDWCSTGSSIREEIDQVPHYRHQIWNVGGKRLRSLRIWRPDSMSLGAIQFIAEGRKESPVWGFWGHNIKDMEVGEMRFVGEGGGDFIGLKFFFQGIGRGGFRDDTVIVAIQGLSVA
;
A
#
# COMPACT_ATOMS: atom_id res chain seq x y z
N MET A 1 16.39 -16.63 -11.31
CA MET A 1 15.66 -15.86 -10.29
C MET A 1 16.72 -15.10 -9.50
N GLY A 2 16.65 -13.77 -9.43
CA GLY A 2 17.72 -12.93 -8.86
C GLY A 2 17.17 -12.02 -7.75
N GLY A 3 17.68 -12.19 -6.54
CA GLY A 3 17.53 -11.22 -5.44
C GLY A 3 18.63 -10.17 -5.48
N TRP A 4 18.67 -9.27 -4.49
CA TRP A 4 19.76 -8.31 -4.31
C TRP A 4 19.82 -7.80 -2.86
N ASP A 5 20.98 -7.30 -2.43
CA ASP A 5 21.19 -6.71 -1.10
C ASP A 5 20.85 -5.21 -1.05
N TYR A 6 20.57 -4.73 0.16
CA TYR A 6 20.32 -3.33 0.51
C TYR A 6 21.30 -2.92 1.61
N TYR A 7 21.63 -1.64 1.64
CA TYR A 7 22.73 -1.14 2.45
C TYR A 7 22.26 -0.05 3.41
N CYS A 8 22.90 0.03 4.56
CA CYS A 8 22.54 0.98 5.60
C CYS A 8 22.62 2.44 5.13
N ALA A 9 21.52 3.18 5.32
CA ALA A 9 21.35 4.58 4.91
C ALA A 9 22.50 5.49 5.38
N LEU A 10 23.09 5.18 6.54
CA LEU A 10 24.15 5.99 7.15
C LEU A 10 25.58 5.57 6.78
N CYS A 11 25.85 4.28 6.56
CA CYS A 11 27.22 3.77 6.47
C CYS A 11 27.55 2.99 5.19
N GLY A 12 26.54 2.62 4.40
CA GLY A 12 26.68 1.78 3.20
C GLY A 12 27.02 0.32 3.49
N GLY A 13 27.01 -0.11 4.76
CA GLY A 13 27.30 -1.49 5.15
C GLY A 13 26.08 -2.43 5.01
N PRO A 14 26.31 -3.75 4.92
CA PRO A 14 25.26 -4.76 4.75
C PRO A 14 24.43 -4.98 6.03
N PHE A 15 23.23 -5.53 5.88
CA PHE A 15 22.34 -5.92 6.98
C PHE A 15 22.31 -7.44 7.17
N GLY A 16 23.18 -7.96 8.02
CA GLY A 16 23.25 -9.39 8.32
C GLY A 16 24.65 -10.00 8.13
N VAL A 17 24.72 -11.32 8.38
CA VAL A 17 25.97 -12.09 8.30
C VAL A 17 26.30 -12.36 6.84
N VAL A 18 27.49 -11.92 6.44
CA VAL A 18 28.01 -12.05 5.07
C VAL A 18 28.24 -13.51 4.73
N TYR A 19 27.68 -13.99 3.61
CA TYR A 19 27.94 -15.33 3.09
C TYR A 19 29.42 -15.46 2.68
N TRP A 20 30.17 -16.41 3.23
CA TRP A 20 31.58 -16.64 2.84
C TRP A 20 31.98 -18.11 2.67
N ASP A 21 30.98 -18.96 2.40
CA ASP A 21 31.18 -20.40 2.24
C ASP A 21 31.21 -20.78 0.75
N SER A 22 32.41 -20.76 0.15
CA SER A 22 32.71 -21.61 -0.99
C SER A 22 34.04 -22.30 -0.75
N GLU A 23 34.03 -23.64 -0.83
CA GLU A 23 35.23 -24.47 -0.70
C GLU A 23 36.20 -24.29 -1.90
N ASP A 24 35.81 -23.51 -2.92
CA ASP A 24 36.49 -23.46 -4.23
C ASP A 24 36.95 -22.08 -4.73
N ASP A 25 36.69 -20.94 -4.05
CA ASP A 25 37.23 -19.62 -4.45
C ASP A 25 37.87 -18.86 -3.27
N ASP A 26 39.19 -18.67 -3.34
CA ASP A 26 39.97 -17.87 -2.37
C ASP A 26 39.64 -16.35 -2.43
N ASP A 27 38.90 -15.91 -3.46
CA ASP A 27 38.60 -14.50 -3.73
C ASP A 27 37.44 -13.94 -2.88
N TYR A 28 36.63 -14.80 -2.23
CA TYR A 28 35.44 -14.40 -1.46
C TYR A 28 35.55 -14.65 0.06
N LYS A 29 36.72 -14.36 0.67
CA LYS A 29 36.97 -14.59 2.11
C LYS A 29 37.63 -13.40 2.80
N TYR A 30 37.19 -13.13 4.04
CA TYR A 30 37.86 -12.22 4.95
C TYR A 30 39.14 -12.82 5.52
N ASP A 31 40.08 -11.98 5.98
CA ASP A 31 41.30 -12.46 6.62
C ASP A 31 40.98 -13.13 7.98
N PRO A 32 41.26 -14.44 8.18
CA PRO A 32 40.95 -15.16 9.42
C PRO A 32 41.67 -14.62 10.66
N ASP A 33 42.79 -13.89 10.45
CA ASP A 33 43.50 -13.18 11.50
C ASP A 33 42.75 -11.93 12.00
N VAL A 34 41.75 -11.46 11.25
CA VAL A 34 40.96 -10.26 11.52
C VAL A 34 39.52 -10.61 11.92
N LEU A 35 38.86 -11.49 11.16
CA LEU A 35 37.52 -12.03 11.42
C LEU A 35 37.56 -13.55 11.26
N ARG A 36 37.26 -14.28 12.34
CA ARG A 36 37.52 -15.73 12.40
C ARG A 36 36.49 -16.57 11.66
N ASP A 37 35.22 -16.27 11.88
CA ASP A 37 34.06 -17.05 11.45
C ASP A 37 32.80 -16.15 11.44
N PRO A 38 31.70 -16.59 10.78
CA PRO A 38 30.50 -15.75 10.60
C PRO A 38 29.83 -15.35 11.92
N ASP A 39 30.15 -16.09 12.99
CA ASP A 39 29.64 -15.88 14.34
C ASP A 39 30.59 -15.00 15.18
N ASP A 40 31.61 -14.36 14.59
CA ASP A 40 32.50 -13.44 15.31
C ASP A 40 31.68 -12.30 15.94
N PRO A 41 31.77 -12.09 17.27
CA PRO A 41 30.99 -11.06 17.96
C PRO A 41 31.15 -9.65 17.40
N GLN A 42 32.23 -9.36 16.65
CA GLN A 42 32.43 -8.07 15.96
C GLN A 42 31.45 -7.82 14.81
N LEU A 43 30.72 -8.85 14.34
CA LEU A 43 29.71 -8.76 13.28
C LEU A 43 28.28 -8.64 13.82
N ALA A 44 28.06 -8.92 15.11
CA ALA A 44 26.72 -8.95 15.71
C ALA A 44 25.94 -7.63 15.56
N TRP A 45 26.65 -6.49 15.51
CA TRP A 45 26.03 -5.17 15.32
C TRP A 45 25.36 -4.99 13.94
N LEU A 46 25.73 -5.79 12.92
CA LEU A 46 25.12 -5.77 11.59
C LEU A 46 23.68 -6.34 11.57
N GLN A 47 23.29 -7.02 12.64
CA GLN A 47 21.92 -7.52 12.85
C GLN A 47 21.10 -6.56 13.72
N ASP A 48 21.73 -5.58 14.38
CA ASP A 48 21.04 -4.58 15.19
C ASP A 48 20.56 -3.40 14.34
N ASN A 49 19.48 -3.67 13.61
CA ASN A 49 18.95 -2.79 12.57
C ASN A 49 17.58 -2.27 12.96
N ARG A 50 17.27 -1.06 12.50
CA ARG A 50 15.97 -0.41 12.63
C ARG A 50 15.59 0.22 11.30
N ILE A 51 14.29 0.38 11.10
CA ILE A 51 13.68 1.08 9.97
C ILE A 51 13.02 2.35 10.52
N ILE A 52 13.25 3.48 9.84
CA ILE A 52 12.51 4.73 10.07
C ILE A 52 11.64 5.02 8.85
N GLY A 53 10.39 5.39 9.10
CA GLY A 53 9.40 5.67 8.07
C GLY A 53 8.36 6.67 8.55
N GLU A 54 7.41 7.00 7.69
CA GLU A 54 6.23 7.79 8.04
C GLU A 54 4.95 6.97 7.91
N ASN A 55 3.96 7.26 8.74
CA ASN A 55 2.60 6.76 8.62
C ASN A 55 1.65 7.97 8.57
N PRO A 56 1.35 8.49 7.36
CA PRO A 56 0.49 9.66 7.20
C PRO A 56 -0.94 9.45 7.71
N ALA A 57 -1.39 8.19 7.85
CA ALA A 57 -2.72 7.83 8.32
C ALA A 57 -2.80 7.65 9.85
N SER A 58 -1.68 7.74 10.59
CA SER A 58 -1.70 7.61 12.05
C SER A 58 -2.36 8.83 12.70
N ASP A 59 -3.11 8.65 13.79
CA ASP A 59 -3.60 9.75 14.63
C ASP A 59 -2.55 10.25 15.66
N ALA A 60 -1.36 9.64 15.68
CA ALA A 60 -0.29 10.05 16.57
C ALA A 60 0.16 11.50 16.31
N GLN A 61 0.67 12.15 17.36
CA GLN A 61 1.20 13.52 17.29
C GLN A 61 2.33 13.64 16.25
N SER A 62 3.20 12.65 16.21
CA SER A 62 4.23 12.49 15.18
C SER A 62 3.78 11.42 14.19
N LYS A 63 3.85 11.70 12.88
CA LYS A 63 3.58 10.70 11.85
C LYS A 63 4.80 9.83 11.55
N VAL A 64 5.99 10.24 11.99
CA VAL A 64 7.24 9.50 11.81
C VAL A 64 7.37 8.42 12.87
N TRP A 65 7.78 7.23 12.48
CA TRP A 65 7.99 6.09 13.36
C TRP A 65 9.36 5.46 13.18
N VAL A 66 9.86 4.84 14.26
CA VAL A 66 11.03 3.96 14.24
C VAL A 66 10.57 2.58 14.71
N SER A 67 10.93 1.54 13.96
CA SER A 67 10.59 0.15 14.30
C SER A 67 11.35 -0.39 15.51
N GLY A 68 10.92 -1.56 16.00
CA GLY A 68 11.77 -2.45 16.78
C GLY A 68 12.83 -3.13 15.89
N PRO A 69 13.50 -4.19 16.37
CA PRO A 69 14.48 -4.93 15.59
C PRO A 69 13.96 -5.32 14.20
N ALA A 70 14.81 -5.12 13.18
CA ALA A 70 14.50 -5.44 11.80
C ALA A 70 15.52 -6.41 11.20
N VAL A 71 15.05 -7.33 10.36
CA VAL A 71 15.83 -8.37 9.69
C VAL A 71 15.61 -8.27 8.19
N ASN A 72 16.70 -8.46 7.43
CA ASN A 72 16.70 -8.51 5.98
C ASN A 72 15.82 -9.67 5.47
N ASP A 73 15.05 -9.42 4.40
CA ASP A 73 14.27 -10.42 3.66
C ASP A 73 14.46 -10.19 2.14
N ASP A 74 13.99 -11.13 1.32
CA ASP A 74 14.19 -11.09 -0.12
C ASP A 74 13.50 -9.88 -0.79
N TYR A 75 14.00 -9.49 -1.96
CA TYR A 75 13.39 -8.49 -2.87
C TYR A 75 13.16 -7.09 -2.31
N GLY A 76 13.84 -6.70 -1.23
CA GLY A 76 13.85 -5.29 -0.78
C GLY A 76 12.88 -5.01 0.29
N THR A 77 12.54 -6.08 0.96
CA THR A 77 11.68 -6.07 2.09
C THR A 77 12.51 -6.35 3.34
N MET A 78 12.09 -5.75 4.45
CA MET A 78 12.63 -6.06 5.77
C MET A 78 11.48 -6.43 6.69
N ASN A 79 11.67 -7.52 7.43
CA ASN A 79 10.76 -7.92 8.48
C ASN A 79 11.11 -7.16 9.76
N TYR A 80 10.13 -6.51 10.38
CA TYR A 80 10.36 -5.76 11.62
C TYR A 80 9.42 -6.17 12.74
N GLU A 81 9.93 -6.04 13.97
CA GLU A 81 9.16 -6.22 15.19
C GLU A 81 8.61 -4.89 15.69
N LEU A 82 7.45 -4.92 16.36
CA LEU A 82 6.88 -3.75 17.02
C LEU A 82 7.64 -3.38 18.31
N GLY A 83 8.30 -4.35 18.95
CA GLY A 83 8.92 -4.20 20.26
C GLY A 83 7.92 -4.18 21.42
N GLU A 84 8.42 -4.10 22.66
CA GLU A 84 7.60 -4.09 23.89
C GLU A 84 6.81 -2.78 24.08
N ALA A 85 7.32 -1.68 23.55
CA ALA A 85 6.70 -0.35 23.59
C ALA A 85 6.78 0.29 22.18
N PRO A 86 5.91 -0.11 21.25
CA PRO A 86 5.97 0.36 19.87
C PRO A 86 5.71 1.86 19.76
N ASP A 87 6.34 2.49 18.76
CA ASP A 87 6.02 3.86 18.39
C ASP A 87 4.53 3.97 18.05
N PRO A 88 3.78 4.96 18.57
CA PRO A 88 2.34 5.10 18.29
C PRO A 88 2.01 5.17 16.80
N ALA A 89 2.88 5.78 15.99
CA ALA A 89 2.67 5.86 14.54
C ALA A 89 2.86 4.52 13.83
N LEU A 90 3.70 3.64 14.39
CA LEU A 90 3.88 2.26 13.93
C LEU A 90 2.81 1.31 14.46
N ALA A 91 2.38 1.48 15.71
CA ALA A 91 1.34 0.64 16.33
C ALA A 91 0.01 0.73 15.56
N ALA A 92 -0.27 1.88 14.94
CA ALA A 92 -1.42 2.08 14.08
C ALA A 92 -1.40 1.21 12.80
N LEU A 93 -0.24 0.67 12.40
CA LEU A 93 -0.09 -0.18 11.19
C LEU A 93 -0.53 -1.65 11.39
N GLN A 94 -1.07 -2.03 12.56
CA GLN A 94 -1.60 -3.36 12.93
C GLN A 94 -0.74 -4.58 12.51
N ASN A 95 -0.10 -5.18 13.53
CA ASN A 95 0.80 -6.37 13.49
C ASN A 95 2.10 -6.14 12.71
N GLY A 96 3.25 -6.41 13.37
CA GLY A 96 4.57 -6.38 12.72
C GLY A 96 4.56 -7.20 11.42
N GLY A 97 5.33 -6.74 10.44
CA GLY A 97 5.23 -7.23 9.07
C GLY A 97 6.50 -6.99 8.26
N SER A 98 6.42 -7.37 6.98
CA SER A 98 7.43 -7.12 5.96
C SER A 98 7.15 -5.77 5.29
N ILE A 99 8.14 -4.91 5.12
CA ILE A 99 8.00 -3.60 4.46
C ILE A 99 9.09 -3.36 3.43
N SER A 100 8.73 -2.75 2.30
CA SER A 100 9.70 -2.40 1.25
C SER A 100 10.53 -1.17 1.63
N VAL A 101 11.85 -1.30 1.63
CA VAL A 101 12.79 -0.22 1.98
C VAL A 101 13.33 0.51 0.75
N TYR A 102 13.54 1.82 0.87
CA TYR A 102 13.97 2.70 -0.22
C TYR A 102 13.05 2.74 -1.45
N ALA A 103 11.82 2.24 -1.34
CA ALA A 103 10.86 2.22 -2.44
C ALA A 103 10.03 3.52 -2.45
N TRP A 104 9.92 4.15 -3.63
CA TRP A 104 9.05 5.30 -3.89
C TRP A 104 7.78 4.91 -4.66
N GLU A 105 7.86 3.88 -5.50
CA GLU A 105 6.75 3.40 -6.33
C GLU A 105 5.97 2.24 -5.68
N ALA A 106 6.34 1.84 -4.46
CA ALA A 106 5.60 0.82 -3.71
C ALA A 106 4.36 1.43 -3.06
N ASP A 107 3.35 0.59 -2.81
CA ASP A 107 2.12 0.97 -2.09
C ASP A 107 2.37 1.36 -0.60
N ASP A 108 3.62 1.29 -0.13
CA ASP A 108 4.09 1.67 1.21
C ASP A 108 4.72 3.08 1.23
N PRO A 109 4.57 3.86 2.33
CA PRO A 109 5.31 5.10 2.50
C PRO A 109 6.82 4.86 2.48
N TRP A 110 7.57 5.81 1.92
CA TRP A 110 9.02 5.73 1.86
C TRP A 110 9.62 5.53 3.27
N CYS A 111 10.50 4.52 3.39
CA CYS A 111 11.21 4.21 4.62
C CYS A 111 12.67 3.83 4.34
N ALA A 112 13.53 4.00 5.35
CA ALA A 112 14.96 3.73 5.24
C ALA A 112 15.49 2.93 6.44
N PRO A 113 16.26 1.85 6.18
CA PRO A 113 16.91 1.09 7.24
C PRO A 113 18.26 1.68 7.62
N PHE A 114 18.63 1.48 8.89
CA PHE A 114 19.91 1.89 9.44
C PHE A 114 20.33 0.98 10.61
N HIS A 115 21.65 0.89 10.82
CA HIS A 115 22.20 0.26 12.03
C HIS A 115 22.06 1.19 13.24
N THR A 116 21.63 0.66 14.38
CA THR A 116 21.49 1.44 15.63
C THR A 116 22.80 2.13 16.01
N ARG A 117 23.93 1.43 15.82
CA ARG A 117 25.28 1.97 16.07
C ARG A 117 25.67 3.12 15.15
N CYS A 118 25.24 3.12 13.89
CA CYS A 118 25.49 4.24 12.99
C CYS A 118 24.73 5.51 13.41
N ARG A 119 23.49 5.37 13.90
CA ARG A 119 22.71 6.48 14.48
C ARG A 119 23.42 7.05 15.71
N GLU A 120 24.02 6.21 16.55
CA GLU A 120 24.83 6.64 17.71
C GLU A 120 26.06 7.44 17.29
N VAL A 121 26.79 7.01 16.25
CA VAL A 121 27.95 7.78 15.74
C VAL A 121 27.50 9.16 15.24
N LEU A 122 26.37 9.25 14.54
CA LEU A 122 25.83 10.51 14.05
C LEU A 122 25.37 11.44 15.19
N SER A 123 24.70 10.91 16.24
CA SER A 123 24.28 11.72 17.39
C SER A 123 25.49 12.33 18.13
N ARG A 124 26.57 11.55 18.28
CA ARG A 124 27.85 11.99 18.84
C ARG A 124 28.50 13.08 17.99
N TYR A 125 28.45 12.96 16.67
CA TYR A 125 28.99 13.96 15.74
C TYR A 125 28.24 15.29 15.84
N VAL A 126 26.90 15.24 15.84
CA VAL A 126 26.04 16.43 15.97
C VAL A 126 26.14 17.05 17.38
N GLY A 127 26.47 16.24 18.39
CA GLY A 127 26.61 16.69 19.77
C GLY A 127 25.31 16.66 20.57
N VAL A 128 24.39 15.76 20.22
CA VAL A 128 23.09 15.55 20.90
C VAL A 128 23.04 14.15 21.53
N PRO A 129 22.33 13.98 22.67
CA PRO A 129 22.20 12.67 23.30
C PRO A 129 21.45 11.67 22.41
N GLU A 130 20.41 12.14 21.72
CA GLU A 130 19.62 11.38 20.76
C GLU A 130 19.18 12.31 19.62
N LEU A 131 19.11 11.78 18.40
CA LEU A 131 18.55 12.50 17.25
C LEU A 131 17.02 12.51 17.34
N ASP A 132 16.42 13.68 17.18
CA ASP A 132 14.99 13.85 16.99
C ASP A 132 14.54 13.05 15.77
N LYS A 133 13.51 12.21 15.94
CA LYS A 133 13.11 11.25 14.91
C LYS A 133 12.54 11.93 13.66
N GLU A 134 11.81 13.04 13.79
CA GLU A 134 11.21 13.73 12.65
C GLU A 134 12.29 14.39 11.81
N ILE A 135 13.17 15.15 12.47
CA ILE A 135 14.31 15.81 11.83
C ILE A 135 15.24 14.77 11.19
N PHE A 136 15.46 13.64 11.87
CA PHE A 136 16.28 12.56 11.33
C PHE A 136 15.66 11.92 10.08
N PHE A 137 14.35 11.64 10.10
CA PHE A 137 13.64 11.14 8.92
C PHE A 137 13.73 12.10 7.74
N ASP A 138 13.44 13.38 7.95
CA ASP A 138 13.53 14.42 6.91
C ASP A 138 14.96 14.54 6.35
N THR A 139 15.97 14.41 7.23
CA THR A 139 17.38 14.41 6.83
C THR A 139 17.68 13.25 5.86
N LEU A 140 17.23 12.03 6.17
CA LEU A 140 17.43 10.89 5.28
C LEU A 140 16.63 11.02 3.98
N LYS A 141 15.35 11.44 4.07
CA LYS A 141 14.45 11.60 2.93
C LYS A 141 14.99 12.63 1.93
N SER A 142 15.62 13.71 2.42
CA SER A 142 16.27 14.72 1.57
C SER A 142 17.46 14.21 0.73
N LYS A 143 17.97 13.02 1.05
CA LYS A 143 19.11 12.37 0.37
C LYS A 143 18.70 11.15 -0.46
N ALA A 144 17.41 10.83 -0.50
CA ALA A 144 16.88 9.81 -1.38
C ALA A 144 16.73 10.39 -2.81
N ALA A 145 16.95 9.56 -3.85
CA ALA A 145 16.70 9.98 -5.23
C ALA A 145 15.22 9.86 -5.58
N ASP A 146 14.72 10.75 -6.45
CA ASP A 146 13.32 10.77 -6.88
C ASP A 146 12.91 9.61 -7.80
N ASP A 147 13.85 8.84 -8.36
CA ASP A 147 13.49 7.82 -9.37
C ASP A 147 14.15 6.43 -9.26
N GLN A 148 15.29 6.20 -8.59
CA GLN A 148 15.99 4.89 -8.76
C GLN A 148 16.81 4.33 -7.58
N SER A 149 16.64 4.74 -6.33
CA SER A 149 17.51 4.25 -5.25
C SER A 149 17.01 2.99 -4.52
N GLY A 150 16.67 1.92 -5.24
CA GLY A 150 16.11 0.68 -4.65
C GLY A 150 17.08 -0.16 -3.80
N ARG A 151 18.20 0.40 -3.28
CA ARG A 151 19.24 -0.32 -2.49
C ARG A 151 19.91 0.50 -1.39
N SER A 152 19.96 1.82 -1.51
CA SER A 152 20.60 2.75 -0.57
C SER A 152 20.19 4.19 -0.88
N LEU A 153 20.51 5.18 -0.03
CA LEU A 153 20.37 6.60 -0.40
C LEU A 153 21.30 7.00 -1.57
N ASN A 154 20.94 8.09 -2.27
CA ASN A 154 21.70 8.62 -3.41
C ASN A 154 22.86 9.52 -2.96
N ILE A 155 23.79 8.93 -2.22
CA ILE A 155 25.00 9.59 -1.72
C ILE A 155 26.23 8.73 -2.01
N HIS A 156 27.39 9.37 -2.06
CA HIS A 156 28.65 8.66 -2.17
C HIS A 156 29.12 8.20 -0.77
N TYR A 157 29.05 6.90 -0.47
CA TYR A 157 29.41 6.31 0.83
C TYR A 157 30.94 6.19 1.07
N GLY A 158 31.74 6.84 0.23
CA GLY A 158 33.20 6.74 0.23
C GLY A 158 33.67 5.47 -0.48
N ASP A 159 34.84 4.97 -0.09
CA ASP A 159 35.49 3.79 -0.71
C ASP A 159 34.66 2.49 -0.60
N ILE A 160 33.63 2.45 0.26
CA ILE A 160 32.69 1.32 0.36
C ILE A 160 31.73 1.26 -0.84
N SER A 161 31.51 2.38 -1.54
CA SER A 161 30.54 2.46 -2.64
C SER A 161 30.92 1.51 -3.78
N ASP A 162 32.23 1.34 -4.01
CA ASP A 162 32.80 0.39 -4.97
C ASP A 162 32.53 -1.08 -4.58
N LYS A 163 32.01 -1.34 -3.37
CA LYS A 163 31.69 -2.67 -2.83
C LYS A 163 30.19 -2.93 -2.73
N MET A 164 29.37 -1.92 -3.03
CA MET A 164 27.90 -2.01 -2.97
C MET A 164 27.35 -2.54 -4.30
N GLU A 165 27.53 -3.83 -4.57
CA GLU A 165 27.05 -4.51 -5.79
C GLU A 165 25.63 -5.10 -5.64
N GLN A 166 25.27 -6.07 -6.48
CA GLN A 166 24.01 -6.82 -6.34
C GLN A 166 23.97 -7.63 -5.05
N TYR A 167 25.11 -8.18 -4.64
CA TYR A 167 25.28 -8.87 -3.35
C TYR A 167 26.58 -8.39 -2.71
N TRP A 168 26.62 -8.37 -1.39
CA TRP A 168 27.81 -8.02 -0.65
C TRP A 168 28.83 -9.17 -0.67
N GLY A 169 30.01 -8.92 -1.25
CA GLY A 169 31.11 -9.88 -1.29
C GLY A 169 32.10 -9.71 -0.12
N ALA A 170 32.46 -10.81 0.54
CA ALA A 170 33.55 -10.81 1.51
C ALA A 170 34.90 -10.69 0.79
N GLU A 171 35.66 -9.62 1.06
CA GLU A 171 36.96 -9.40 0.42
C GLU A 171 38.08 -9.18 1.45
N ARG A 172 39.25 -9.76 1.17
CA ARG A 172 40.43 -9.61 2.01
C ARG A 172 40.92 -8.17 2.07
N ASN A 173 41.22 -7.69 3.27
CA ASN A 173 41.57 -6.31 3.65
C ASN A 173 40.39 -5.32 3.74
N ALA A 174 39.17 -5.72 3.34
CA ALA A 174 37.95 -4.92 3.43
C ALA A 174 37.17 -5.12 4.75
N GLU A 175 37.69 -5.91 5.69
CA GLU A 175 37.01 -6.30 6.95
C GLU A 175 36.62 -5.10 7.82
N HIS A 176 37.35 -3.99 7.68
CA HIS A 176 37.06 -2.78 8.43
C HIS A 176 35.69 -2.17 8.11
N TYR A 177 35.06 -2.47 6.97
CA TYR A 177 33.71 -1.97 6.67
C TYR A 177 32.62 -2.63 7.53
N VAL A 178 32.84 -3.88 7.96
CA VAL A 178 31.89 -4.71 8.70
C VAL A 178 32.18 -4.79 10.21
N CYS A 179 33.32 -4.26 10.66
CA CYS A 179 33.68 -4.23 12.09
C CYS A 179 32.93 -3.14 12.85
N ASP A 180 32.49 -3.45 14.07
CA ASP A 180 31.74 -2.54 14.95
C ASP A 180 32.45 -1.18 15.12
N PRO A 181 31.80 -0.06 14.71
CA PRO A 181 32.39 1.27 14.82
C PRO A 181 32.25 1.88 16.22
N VAL A 182 31.46 1.29 17.12
CA VAL A 182 31.24 1.79 18.49
C VAL A 182 31.99 0.92 19.50
N GLU A 183 31.77 -0.39 19.53
CA GLU A 183 32.42 -1.30 20.49
C GLU A 183 33.73 -1.88 19.95
N VAL A 184 34.76 -1.05 19.88
CA VAL A 184 36.04 -1.40 19.25
C VAL A 184 36.98 -2.14 20.24
N LYS A 185 37.05 -3.47 20.15
CA LYS A 185 37.89 -4.32 21.03
C LYS A 185 39.36 -3.88 21.10
N GLY A 186 40.02 -3.70 19.95
CA GLY A 186 41.43 -3.30 19.90
C GLY A 186 41.69 -1.89 20.46
N LEU A 187 40.71 -1.00 20.39
CA LEU A 187 40.78 0.32 21.01
C LEU A 187 40.67 0.21 22.53
N ARG A 188 39.75 -0.62 23.03
CA ARG A 188 39.59 -0.90 24.46
C ARG A 188 40.88 -1.47 25.06
N GLU A 189 41.50 -2.44 24.41
CA GLU A 189 42.79 -3.01 24.85
C GLU A 189 43.91 -1.96 24.92
N LEU A 190 43.95 -1.04 23.95
CA LEU A 190 44.90 0.06 23.95
C LEU A 190 44.63 1.07 25.08
N TYR A 191 43.36 1.37 25.38
CA TYR A 191 42.98 2.24 26.50
C TYR A 191 43.35 1.65 27.86
N HIS A 192 43.26 0.33 28.03
CA HIS A 192 43.70 -0.33 29.27
C HIS A 192 45.23 -0.31 29.44
N ASN A 193 45.98 -0.24 28.33
CA ASN A 193 47.44 -0.33 28.31
C ASN A 193 48.08 0.87 27.60
N LEU A 194 47.72 2.09 28.03
CA LEU A 194 48.28 3.30 27.44
C LEU A 194 49.83 3.32 27.61
N PRO A 195 50.58 3.66 26.55
CA PRO A 195 52.03 3.80 26.63
C PRO A 195 52.45 4.76 27.74
N LEU A 196 53.24 4.27 28.68
CA LEU A 196 53.83 5.11 29.73
C LEU A 196 55.16 5.72 29.26
N ARG A 197 55.47 6.90 29.79
CA ARG A 197 56.77 7.55 29.68
C ARG A 197 57.80 6.68 30.38
N LYS A 198 58.84 6.30 29.65
CA LYS A 198 60.02 5.69 30.25
C LYS A 198 60.83 6.82 30.92
N VAL A 199 61.39 6.57 32.11
CA VAL A 199 62.45 7.42 32.67
C VAL A 199 63.59 7.44 31.65
N GLU A 200 63.96 8.62 31.15
CA GLU A 200 64.86 8.75 30.00
C GLU A 200 66.26 8.17 30.31
N GLU A 201 66.72 7.24 29.46
CA GLU A 201 68.14 7.18 29.12
C GLU A 201 68.43 8.41 28.25
N VAL A 202 69.39 9.24 28.70
CA VAL A 202 69.80 10.48 28.02
C VAL A 202 70.34 10.13 26.64
N SER A 203 69.49 10.14 25.62
CA SER A 203 69.90 10.04 24.23
C SER A 203 70.41 11.40 23.78
N GLU A 204 71.60 11.45 23.18
CA GLU A 204 72.20 12.67 22.64
C GLU A 204 71.21 13.37 21.68
N LEU A 205 70.75 14.57 22.06
CA LEU A 205 69.87 15.38 21.24
C LEU A 205 70.63 15.85 19.99
N LYS A 206 70.22 15.39 18.81
CA LYS A 206 70.72 15.92 17.54
C LYS A 206 70.15 17.31 17.31
N ILE A 207 70.95 18.34 17.56
CA ILE A 207 70.62 19.74 17.26
C ILE A 207 71.08 20.05 15.84
N TYR A 208 70.16 20.50 14.97
CA TYR A 208 70.46 20.87 13.59
C TYR A 208 70.89 22.34 13.51
N GLY A 209 71.88 22.64 12.66
CA GLY A 209 72.31 24.02 12.41
C GLY A 209 71.23 24.84 11.71
N THR A 210 70.88 26.01 12.26
CA THR A 210 69.78 26.87 11.77
C THR A 210 70.21 27.94 10.77
N ARG A 211 71.46 27.88 10.26
CA ARG A 211 72.01 28.91 9.37
C ARG A 211 71.30 28.88 8.01
N GLY A 212 70.66 29.99 7.65
CA GLY A 212 69.90 30.13 6.40
C GLY A 212 68.42 29.77 6.51
N ASP A 213 67.96 29.30 7.67
CA ASP A 213 66.54 29.05 7.93
C ASP A 213 65.81 30.39 8.19
N PRO A 214 64.80 30.77 7.39
CA PRO A 214 64.06 32.01 7.59
C PRO A 214 63.30 32.05 8.92
N PHE A 215 62.93 30.89 9.48
CA PHE A 215 62.17 30.79 10.73
C PHE A 215 63.05 30.85 11.98
N ALA A 216 64.37 30.75 11.84
CA ALA A 216 65.31 30.85 12.97
C ALA A 216 65.31 32.24 13.65
N LYS A 217 64.68 33.25 13.02
CA LYS A 217 64.52 34.59 13.58
C LYS A 217 63.34 34.71 14.56
N PHE A 218 62.43 33.73 14.58
CA PHE A 218 61.26 33.77 15.45
C PHE A 218 61.56 33.14 16.82
N PRO A 219 61.02 33.70 17.92
CA PRO A 219 61.06 33.06 19.22
C PRO A 219 60.36 31.68 19.22
N PRO A 220 60.77 30.73 20.08
CA PRO A 220 60.15 29.41 20.20
C PRO A 220 58.63 29.44 20.38
N ASP A 221 58.09 30.43 21.11
CA ASP A 221 56.65 30.57 21.33
C ASP A 221 55.87 30.86 20.04
N ILE A 222 56.46 31.63 19.12
CA ILE A 222 55.86 31.91 17.81
C ILE A 222 55.92 30.67 16.92
N LEU A 223 57.04 29.92 16.96
CA LEU A 223 57.15 28.64 16.26
C LEU A 223 56.12 27.64 16.82
N LEU A 224 55.93 27.57 18.13
CA LEU A 224 54.93 26.72 18.76
C LEU A 224 53.51 27.14 18.36
N LEU A 225 53.22 28.44 18.34
CA LEU A 225 51.94 28.97 17.86
C LEU A 225 51.68 28.55 16.42
N ILE A 226 52.65 28.73 15.51
CA ILE A 226 52.56 28.27 14.12
C ILE A 226 52.25 26.78 14.07
N THR A 227 52.99 25.93 14.82
CA THR A 227 52.73 24.49 14.84
C THR A 227 51.34 24.12 15.37
N SER A 228 50.79 24.90 16.31
CA SER A 228 49.47 24.67 16.89
C SER A 228 48.30 25.04 15.97
N HIS A 229 48.55 25.83 14.92
CA HIS A 229 47.56 26.21 13.91
C HIS A 229 47.64 25.35 12.63
N LEU A 230 48.59 24.40 12.56
CA LEU A 230 48.66 23.46 11.44
C LEU A 230 47.56 22.40 11.58
N LYS A 231 46.57 22.44 10.67
CA LYS A 231 45.45 21.48 10.65
C LYS A 231 45.88 20.03 10.44
N GLU A 232 46.98 19.79 9.71
CA GLU A 232 47.43 18.44 9.35
C GLU A 232 48.76 18.05 9.99
N VAL A 233 48.86 16.80 10.46
CA VAL A 233 50.07 16.23 11.08
C VAL A 233 51.21 16.03 10.11
N THR A 234 50.87 15.66 8.88
CA THR A 234 51.79 15.54 7.75
C THR A 234 52.49 16.87 7.47
N THR A 235 51.75 17.98 7.47
CA THR A 235 52.31 19.33 7.30
C THR A 235 53.28 19.70 8.40
N LEU A 236 52.99 19.34 9.66
CA LEU A 236 53.94 19.52 10.77
C LEU A 236 55.24 18.74 10.51
N TYR A 237 55.15 17.48 10.06
CA TYR A 237 56.35 16.69 9.76
C TYR A 237 57.14 17.26 8.59
N SER A 238 56.48 17.64 7.49
CA SER A 238 57.12 18.29 6.35
C SER A 238 57.82 19.59 6.75
N LEU A 239 57.18 20.40 7.60
CA LEU A 239 57.75 21.64 8.10
C LEU A 239 59.00 21.39 8.96
N ARG A 240 58.94 20.40 9.86
CA ARG A 240 60.09 19.99 10.69
C ARG A 240 61.20 19.34 9.87
N GLN A 241 60.89 18.72 8.73
CA GLN A 241 61.88 18.18 7.81
C GLN A 241 62.56 19.28 6.99
N ALA A 242 61.81 20.31 6.59
CA ALA A 242 62.29 21.41 5.75
C ALA A 242 63.01 22.54 6.53
N SER A 243 62.68 22.73 7.81
CA SER A 243 63.21 23.83 8.63
C SER A 243 63.91 23.29 9.89
N PRO A 244 65.25 23.47 10.01
CA PRO A 244 65.98 23.21 11.24
C PRO A 244 65.42 23.92 12.49
N ALA A 245 64.87 25.12 12.37
CA ALA A 245 64.24 25.85 13.47
C ALA A 245 63.01 25.10 14.02
N PHE A 246 62.15 24.58 13.15
CA PHE A 246 61.04 23.71 13.56
C PHE A 246 61.51 22.31 13.98
N ALA A 247 62.56 21.76 13.37
CA ALA A 247 63.15 20.46 13.74
C ALA A 247 63.65 20.46 15.19
N ASN A 248 64.26 21.56 15.62
CA ASN A 248 64.80 21.76 16.97
C ASN A 248 63.73 22.16 18.00
N LEU A 249 62.51 22.53 17.57
CA LEU A 249 61.43 22.92 18.48
C LEU A 249 60.95 21.70 19.29
N GLU A 250 60.98 21.79 20.61
CA GLU A 250 60.48 20.75 21.50
C GLU A 250 58.95 20.80 21.56
N LEU A 251 58.30 19.66 21.26
CA LEU A 251 56.85 19.53 21.34
C LEU A 251 56.49 18.78 22.63
N SER A 252 55.88 19.50 23.57
CA SER A 252 55.55 18.98 24.90
C SER A 252 54.50 17.84 24.86
N ASN A 253 54.38 17.09 25.95
CA ASN A 253 53.33 16.08 26.10
C ASN A 253 51.92 16.70 25.96
N GLY A 254 51.76 17.91 26.48
CA GLY A 254 50.51 18.67 26.41
C GLY A 254 50.13 19.05 24.97
N PHE A 255 51.12 19.34 24.12
CA PHE A 255 50.90 19.57 22.69
C PHE A 255 50.27 18.34 22.03
N TRP A 256 50.85 17.15 22.22
CA TRP A 256 50.35 15.91 21.62
C TRP A 256 48.97 15.51 22.15
N ARG A 257 48.70 15.75 23.44
CA ARG A 257 47.38 15.50 24.03
C ARG A 257 46.32 16.44 23.44
N LYS A 258 46.62 17.73 23.31
CA LYS A 258 45.72 18.70 22.69
C LYS A 258 45.44 18.29 21.24
N ARG A 259 46.49 17.98 20.50
CA ARG A 259 46.41 17.55 19.11
C ARG A 259 45.59 16.26 18.93
N LEU A 260 45.71 15.29 19.82
CA LEU A 260 44.87 14.08 19.79
C LEU A 260 43.38 14.45 19.83
N LYS A 261 42.99 15.38 20.71
CA LYS A 261 41.60 15.83 20.84
C LYS A 261 41.12 16.60 19.60
N ASP A 262 41.99 17.45 19.05
CA ASP A 262 41.65 18.31 17.91
C ASP A 262 41.62 17.53 16.59
N ASP A 263 42.58 16.63 16.36
CA ASP A 263 42.75 15.90 15.09
C ASP A 263 41.95 14.59 15.01
N MET A 264 41.54 14.01 16.15
CA MET A 264 40.81 12.74 16.22
C MET A 264 39.51 12.83 17.04
N PRO A 265 38.56 13.70 16.62
CA PRO A 265 37.30 13.88 17.35
C PRO A 265 36.42 12.62 17.41
N TRP A 266 36.67 11.63 16.54
CA TRP A 266 36.03 10.30 16.59
C TRP A 266 36.49 9.43 17.78
N LEU A 267 37.40 9.90 18.63
CA LEU A 267 37.80 9.26 19.89
C LEU A 267 37.04 9.86 21.08
N TRP A 268 35.72 9.98 20.95
CA TRP A 268 34.85 10.56 21.99
C TRP A 268 34.86 9.75 23.30
N ASP A 269 35.26 8.49 23.25
CA ASP A 269 35.32 7.53 24.34
C ASP A 269 36.69 7.46 25.03
N LEU A 270 37.64 8.34 24.67
CA LEU A 270 38.95 8.38 25.31
C LEU A 270 38.79 8.61 26.83
N PRO A 271 39.31 7.71 27.69
CA PRO A 271 39.16 7.84 29.13
C PRO A 271 39.76 9.15 29.63
N THR A 272 39.04 9.83 30.53
CA THR A 272 39.59 11.02 31.20
C THR A 272 40.64 10.55 32.21
N PRO A 273 41.94 10.84 32.02
CA PRO A 273 42.97 10.37 32.94
C PRO A 273 42.86 11.11 34.27
N THR A 274 43.10 10.42 35.39
CA THR A 274 43.27 11.09 36.69
C THR A 274 44.52 11.98 36.68
N PHE A 275 44.56 13.01 37.54
CA PHE A 275 45.66 14.00 37.55
C PHE A 275 47.07 13.37 37.66
N SER A 276 47.20 12.25 38.38
CA SER A 276 48.43 11.46 38.49
C SER A 276 48.81 10.74 37.18
N GLN A 277 47.84 10.21 36.43
CA GLN A 277 48.06 9.51 35.15
C GLN A 277 48.46 10.46 34.00
N LEU A 278 48.18 11.77 34.13
CA LEU A 278 48.45 12.76 33.09
C LEU A 278 49.95 12.97 32.80
N HIS A 279 50.79 12.80 33.82
CA HIS A 279 52.23 12.99 33.72
C HIS A 279 52.97 11.73 33.25
N ASP A 280 52.37 10.56 33.46
CA ASP A 280 52.98 9.26 33.19
C ASP A 280 52.69 8.71 31.79
N VAL A 281 51.65 9.18 31.10
CA VAL A 281 51.31 8.73 29.73
C VAL A 281 52.13 9.45 28.67
N ASP A 282 52.67 8.71 27.70
CA ASP A 282 53.38 9.23 26.52
C ASP A 282 52.37 9.57 25.40
N TRP A 283 51.83 10.79 25.44
CA TRP A 283 50.79 11.24 24.50
C TRP A 283 51.27 11.29 23.05
N LYS A 284 52.59 11.45 22.83
CA LYS A 284 53.17 11.37 21.48
C LYS A 284 53.00 9.95 20.94
N LYS A 285 53.38 8.93 21.70
CA LYS A 285 53.20 7.52 21.28
C LYS A 285 51.72 7.16 21.13
N VAL A 286 50.86 7.61 22.04
CA VAL A 286 49.41 7.41 21.96
C VAL A 286 48.86 7.98 20.65
N TYR A 287 49.17 9.25 20.36
CA TYR A 287 48.77 9.92 19.12
C TYR A 287 49.18 9.11 17.89
N HIS A 288 50.46 8.72 17.80
CA HIS A 288 50.94 7.96 16.64
C HIS A 288 50.26 6.59 16.50
N ARG A 289 50.06 5.86 17.61
CA ARG A 289 49.40 4.54 17.57
C ARG A 289 47.95 4.63 17.11
N LEU A 290 47.20 5.64 17.59
CA LEU A 290 45.80 5.83 17.22
C LEU A 290 45.62 6.39 15.81
N ASP A 291 46.48 7.33 15.38
CA ASP A 291 46.46 7.82 14.00
C ASP A 291 46.75 6.70 13.01
N TRP A 292 47.78 5.88 13.28
CA TRP A 292 48.09 4.74 12.42
C TRP A 292 47.01 3.66 12.50
N GLY A 293 46.57 3.29 13.71
CA GLY A 293 45.59 2.23 13.91
C GLY A 293 44.21 2.53 13.32
N SER A 294 43.87 3.81 13.13
CA SER A 294 42.62 4.25 12.50
C SER A 294 42.67 4.32 10.97
N ARG A 295 43.80 4.02 10.32
CA ARG A 295 43.95 4.09 8.85
C ARG A 295 43.82 2.71 8.20
N PRO A 296 43.07 2.57 7.09
CA PRO A 296 42.90 1.29 6.40
C PRO A 296 44.21 0.75 5.79
N CYS A 297 45.14 1.64 5.41
CA CYS A 297 46.42 1.33 4.78
C CYS A 297 47.57 0.99 5.76
N ALA A 298 47.32 0.92 7.07
CA ALA A 298 48.35 0.56 8.05
C ALA A 298 48.80 -0.91 7.91
N ARG A 299 50.07 -1.20 8.26
CA ARG A 299 50.56 -2.59 8.31
C ARG A 299 49.64 -3.44 9.20
N LYS A 300 49.28 -4.65 8.75
CA LYS A 300 48.26 -5.53 9.36
C LYS A 300 48.29 -5.59 10.90
N HIS A 301 49.46 -5.75 11.52
CA HIS A 301 49.62 -5.87 12.99
C HIS A 301 49.39 -4.58 13.80
N ASN A 302 49.27 -3.42 13.15
CA ASN A 302 49.03 -2.14 13.82
C ASN A 302 47.64 -1.55 13.52
N ARG A 303 46.83 -2.20 12.68
CA ARG A 303 45.48 -1.73 12.28
C ARG A 303 44.46 -2.12 13.34
N ILE A 304 43.52 -1.22 13.64
CA ILE A 304 42.37 -1.47 14.51
C ILE A 304 41.10 -1.36 13.64
N PRO A 305 40.59 -2.46 13.07
CA PRO A 305 39.53 -2.44 12.05
C PRO A 305 38.27 -1.64 12.43
N GLY A 306 37.70 -1.84 13.62
CA GLY A 306 36.54 -1.07 14.07
C GLY A 306 36.82 0.44 14.21
N LEU A 307 38.05 0.82 14.57
CA LEU A 307 38.45 2.23 14.63
C LEU A 307 38.62 2.83 13.23
N CYS A 308 39.06 2.03 12.25
CA CYS A 308 39.04 2.44 10.85
C CYS A 308 37.60 2.71 10.37
N ASN A 309 36.65 1.83 10.70
CA ASN A 309 35.24 2.04 10.36
C ASN A 309 34.68 3.31 11.00
N ARG A 310 34.95 3.48 12.30
CA ARG A 310 34.54 4.66 13.07
C ARG A 310 35.04 5.95 12.44
N ARG A 311 36.35 6.03 12.12
CA ARG A 311 36.95 7.18 11.47
C ARG A 311 36.31 7.46 10.10
N ARG A 312 36.08 6.42 9.29
CA ARG A 312 35.43 6.54 7.98
C ARG A 312 34.04 7.16 8.13
N ILE A 313 33.17 6.57 8.94
CA ILE A 313 31.81 7.07 9.17
C ILE A 313 31.85 8.51 9.67
N TRP A 314 32.69 8.81 10.67
CA TRP A 314 32.82 10.15 11.24
C TRP A 314 33.30 11.22 10.26
N THR A 315 34.32 10.92 9.46
CA THR A 315 34.99 11.92 8.62
C THR A 315 34.42 12.04 7.21
N GLN A 316 33.82 10.98 6.68
CA GLN A 316 33.30 10.94 5.31
C GLN A 316 31.76 11.02 5.28
N LEU A 317 31.05 10.41 6.24
CA LEU A 317 29.60 10.22 6.15
C LEU A 317 28.80 11.13 7.08
N CYS A 318 29.21 11.28 8.35
CA CYS A 318 28.51 12.19 9.27
C CYS A 318 28.38 13.63 8.74
N PRO A 319 29.39 14.24 8.06
CA PRO A 319 29.23 15.58 7.50
C PRO A 319 28.10 15.69 6.47
N VAL A 320 27.80 14.61 5.73
CA VAL A 320 26.75 14.57 4.69
C VAL A 320 25.34 14.72 5.25
N PHE A 321 25.15 14.39 6.54
CA PHE A 321 23.84 14.46 7.22
C PHE A 321 23.78 15.57 8.27
N ALA A 322 24.92 15.93 8.86
CA ALA A 322 24.95 16.82 10.01
C ALA A 322 24.53 18.25 9.67
N GLU A 323 24.90 18.77 8.50
CA GLU A 323 24.56 20.14 8.09
C GLU A 323 23.04 20.29 7.94
N GLU A 324 22.39 19.37 7.22
CA GLU A 324 20.94 19.35 7.02
C GLU A 324 20.19 19.13 8.32
N TYR A 325 20.63 18.17 9.15
CA TYR A 325 20.01 17.93 10.45
C TYR A 325 20.06 19.19 11.33
N ILE A 326 21.22 19.86 11.41
CA ILE A 326 21.37 21.10 12.19
C ILE A 326 20.49 22.21 11.62
N GLN A 327 20.39 22.32 10.30
CA GLN A 327 19.54 23.31 9.64
C GLN A 327 18.06 23.06 9.91
N PHE A 328 17.58 21.81 9.80
CA PHE A 328 16.20 21.46 10.11
C PHE A 328 15.90 21.66 11.61
N ALA A 329 16.81 21.31 12.51
CA ALA A 329 16.66 21.60 13.94
C ALA A 329 16.58 23.10 14.22
N ALA A 330 17.38 23.92 13.54
CA ALA A 330 17.31 25.37 13.63
C ALA A 330 15.97 25.91 13.09
N ASN A 331 15.47 25.37 11.98
CA ASN A 331 14.19 25.73 11.38
C ASN A 331 13.02 25.39 12.32
N VAL A 332 13.00 24.19 12.92
CA VAL A 332 11.98 23.78 13.89
C VAL A 332 12.00 24.70 15.11
N LYS A 333 13.19 25.04 15.62
CA LYS A 333 13.34 25.95 16.76
C LYS A 333 12.91 27.38 16.43
N ALA A 334 13.24 27.88 15.25
CA ALA A 334 12.80 29.19 14.77
C ALA A 334 11.28 29.21 14.56
N TRP A 335 10.74 28.20 13.87
CA TRP A 335 9.31 28.02 13.65
C TRP A 335 8.53 27.92 14.96
N GLY A 336 8.99 27.13 15.94
CA GLY A 336 8.35 27.03 17.25
C GLY A 336 8.31 28.35 18.03
N SER A 337 9.23 29.29 17.74
CA SER A 337 9.26 30.61 18.36
C SER A 337 8.40 31.66 17.63
N THR A 338 8.01 31.42 16.38
CA THR A 338 7.23 32.35 15.54
C THR A 338 5.94 31.76 14.98
N LYS A 339 5.57 30.53 15.37
CA LYS A 339 4.37 29.84 14.86
C LYS A 339 3.13 30.64 15.28
N PRO A 340 2.26 31.01 14.33
CA PRO A 340 0.98 31.63 14.68
C PRO A 340 0.22 30.75 15.66
N LEU A 341 -0.41 31.35 16.66
CA LEU A 341 -1.11 30.64 17.73
C LEU A 341 -2.19 29.70 17.16
N ALA A 342 -2.87 30.15 16.10
CA ALA A 342 -3.87 29.36 15.39
C ALA A 342 -3.33 28.07 14.76
N LEU A 343 -2.02 27.94 14.52
CA LEU A 343 -1.42 26.71 13.99
C LEU A 343 -0.83 25.80 15.07
N LYS A 344 -0.77 26.25 16.33
CA LYS A 344 -0.21 25.46 17.42
C LYS A 344 -1.17 24.31 17.77
N ASP A 345 -0.65 23.08 17.82
CA ASP A 345 -1.42 21.86 18.11
C ASP A 345 -2.63 21.63 17.18
N ALA A 346 -2.65 22.30 16.02
CA ALA A 346 -3.68 22.15 15.00
C ALA A 346 -3.67 20.74 14.40
N PHE A 347 -4.85 20.21 14.07
CA PHE A 347 -4.99 18.94 13.38
C PHE A 347 -4.77 19.14 11.89
N GLU A 348 -3.91 18.32 11.29
CA GLU A 348 -3.68 18.33 9.86
C GLU A 348 -4.34 17.12 9.23
N THR A 349 -5.18 17.35 8.21
CA THR A 349 -5.77 16.25 7.45
C THR A 349 -4.71 15.56 6.59
N MET A 350 -4.90 14.27 6.35
CA MET A 350 -4.01 13.50 5.48
C MET A 350 -3.98 14.14 4.08
N PRO A 351 -2.80 14.52 3.55
CA PRO A 351 -2.72 15.20 2.27
C PRO A 351 -3.07 14.24 1.13
N ARG A 352 -4.03 14.63 0.31
CA ARG A 352 -4.55 13.81 -0.78
C ARG A 352 -4.10 14.32 -2.14
N GLN A 353 -3.75 13.40 -3.03
CA GLN A 353 -3.31 13.71 -4.38
C GLN A 353 -4.48 14.22 -5.26
N LEU A 354 -4.18 15.20 -6.10
CA LEU A 354 -5.13 15.89 -6.98
C LEU A 354 -4.76 15.73 -8.46
N GLY A 355 -3.47 15.68 -8.78
CA GLY A 355 -2.96 15.62 -10.14
C GLY A 355 -1.83 14.61 -10.33
N CYS A 356 -1.23 14.64 -11.52
CA CYS A 356 -0.19 13.73 -12.03
C CYS A 356 0.93 13.38 -11.06
N PRO A 357 1.56 12.20 -11.21
CA PRO A 357 2.49 11.65 -10.21
C PRO A 357 3.68 12.60 -9.98
N GLU A 358 4.20 12.54 -8.75
CA GLU A 358 5.31 13.36 -8.26
C GLU A 358 6.58 13.07 -9.07
N VAL A 359 6.80 13.79 -10.17
CA VAL A 359 8.12 13.86 -10.81
C VAL A 359 8.89 14.96 -10.06
N GLY A 360 9.53 14.55 -8.96
CA GLY A 360 10.27 15.44 -8.06
C GLY A 360 9.56 15.65 -6.73
N GLY A 361 10.35 15.71 -5.66
CA GLY A 361 9.85 15.92 -4.30
C GLY A 361 8.88 17.10 -4.18
N THR A 362 7.78 16.92 -3.45
CA THR A 362 6.81 17.99 -3.18
C THR A 362 7.19 18.76 -1.91
N ARG A 363 6.94 20.07 -1.92
CA ARG A 363 7.15 20.93 -0.75
C ARG A 363 5.80 21.33 -0.17
N PRO A 364 5.46 20.93 1.08
CA PRO A 364 4.29 21.44 1.75
C PRO A 364 4.50 22.90 2.15
N ILE A 365 3.49 23.72 1.91
CA ILE A 365 3.43 25.10 2.39
C ILE A 365 2.15 25.25 3.19
N THR A 366 2.23 25.80 4.39
CA THR A 366 1.04 26.12 5.19
C THR A 366 0.68 27.59 4.97
N GLU A 367 -0.44 27.82 4.31
CA GLU A 367 -1.02 29.13 4.05
C GLU A 367 -1.98 29.46 5.21
N ASN A 368 -1.49 30.21 6.21
CA ASN A 368 -2.26 30.56 7.40
C ASN A 368 -3.33 31.63 7.11
N MET A 369 -4.57 31.37 7.55
CA MET A 369 -5.68 32.29 7.40
C MET A 369 -5.68 33.34 8.52
N ILE A 370 -5.42 32.90 9.75
CA ILE A 370 -5.41 33.73 10.96
C ILE A 370 -4.15 33.46 11.78
N ASP A 371 -3.70 34.46 12.55
CA ASP A 371 -2.54 34.27 13.44
C ASP A 371 -2.99 33.99 14.88
N PHE A 372 -4.01 34.70 15.31
CA PHE A 372 -4.67 34.54 16.60
C PHE A 372 -6.15 34.23 16.40
N PHE A 373 -6.75 33.49 17.32
CA PHE A 373 -8.19 33.19 17.26
C PHE A 373 -9.06 34.45 17.33
N ASP A 374 -8.57 35.49 18.03
CA ASP A 374 -9.22 36.80 18.12
C ASP A 374 -9.28 37.55 16.78
N ASP A 375 -8.45 37.18 15.79
CA ASP A 375 -8.47 37.78 14.45
C ASP A 375 -9.69 37.31 13.63
N LEU A 376 -10.24 36.14 13.95
CA LEU A 376 -11.25 35.44 13.16
C LEU A 376 -12.48 36.31 12.80
N PRO A 377 -13.08 37.10 13.71
CA PRO A 377 -14.24 37.93 13.37
C PRO A 377 -13.94 39.07 12.38
N SER A 378 -12.68 39.51 12.28
CA SER A 378 -12.26 40.64 11.44
C SER A 378 -11.27 40.25 10.34
N ALA A 379 -11.04 38.95 10.14
CA ALA A 379 -10.06 38.46 9.17
C ALA A 379 -10.51 38.75 7.74
N ASP A 380 -9.73 39.55 7.02
CA ASP A 380 -9.86 39.82 5.58
C ASP A 380 -8.95 38.88 4.80
N ILE A 381 -9.55 37.85 4.21
CA ILE A 381 -8.85 36.77 3.51
C ILE A 381 -9.47 36.60 2.13
N SER A 382 -8.61 36.46 1.13
CA SER A 382 -9.02 36.09 -0.23
C SER A 382 -8.25 34.86 -0.70
N LEU A 383 -8.96 33.91 -1.29
CA LEU A 383 -8.41 32.76 -1.98
C LEU A 383 -8.06 33.17 -3.42
N VAL A 384 -6.85 32.87 -3.84
CA VAL A 384 -6.38 33.16 -5.20
C VAL A 384 -6.07 31.84 -5.91
N VAL A 385 -6.63 31.70 -7.10
CA VAL A 385 -6.54 30.50 -7.94
C VAL A 385 -5.87 30.88 -9.25
N ASP A 386 -4.77 30.19 -9.55
CA ASP A 386 -3.92 30.44 -10.70
C ASP A 386 -4.14 29.38 -11.77
N TRP A 387 -4.35 29.81 -13.01
CA TRP A 387 -4.71 28.96 -14.14
C TRP A 387 -3.69 29.07 -15.29
N ALA A 388 -3.46 27.96 -15.96
CA ALA A 388 -2.68 27.89 -17.19
C ALA A 388 -3.54 28.18 -18.43
N ALA A 389 -2.90 28.44 -19.57
CA ALA A 389 -3.56 28.66 -20.86
C ALA A 389 -4.39 27.48 -21.35
N SER A 390 -4.09 26.26 -20.89
CA SER A 390 -4.90 25.06 -21.15
C SER A 390 -6.02 24.84 -20.12
N GLU A 391 -6.34 25.86 -19.31
CA GLU A 391 -7.44 25.86 -18.34
C GLU A 391 -7.28 24.83 -17.20
N HIS A 392 -6.07 24.32 -16.98
CA HIS A 392 -5.76 23.56 -15.77
C HIS A 392 -5.31 24.50 -14.65
N LEU A 393 -5.73 24.19 -13.42
CA LEU A 393 -5.33 24.89 -12.22
C LEU A 393 -3.85 24.57 -11.93
N ILE A 394 -3.04 25.61 -11.81
CA ILE A 394 -1.62 25.54 -11.46
C ILE A 394 -1.47 25.53 -9.94
N ASP A 395 -2.12 26.47 -9.25
CA ASP A 395 -1.89 26.66 -7.81
C ASP A 395 -3.06 27.38 -7.10
N ILE A 396 -3.10 27.24 -5.77
CA ILE A 396 -4.01 27.94 -4.86
C ILE A 396 -3.20 28.57 -3.72
N HIS A 397 -3.48 29.83 -3.39
CA HIS A 397 -2.81 30.57 -2.32
C HIS A 397 -3.75 31.59 -1.65
N LEU A 398 -3.30 32.19 -0.53
CA LEU A 398 -4.11 33.14 0.24
C LEU A 398 -3.52 34.55 0.20
N LEU A 399 -4.40 35.55 0.16
CA LEU A 399 -4.10 36.96 0.46
C LEU A 399 -4.68 37.31 1.81
N LYS A 400 -3.86 37.85 2.72
CA LYS A 400 -4.29 38.36 4.02
C LYS A 400 -4.19 39.88 4.02
N ASN A 401 -5.30 40.57 4.28
CA ASN A 401 -5.39 42.04 4.20
C ASN A 401 -4.89 42.59 2.85
N GLY A 402 -5.20 41.90 1.75
CA GLY A 402 -4.73 42.23 0.39
C GLY A 402 -3.24 41.99 0.13
N HIS A 403 -2.49 41.46 1.09
CA HIS A 403 -1.07 41.13 0.94
C HIS A 403 -0.87 39.63 0.79
N HIS A 404 -0.11 39.24 -0.24
CA HIS A 404 0.42 37.88 -0.33
C HIS A 404 1.63 37.77 0.58
N ASN A 405 1.74 36.66 1.31
CA ASN A 405 2.98 36.32 2.02
C ASN A 405 3.82 35.47 1.05
N PRO A 406 4.81 36.04 0.33
CA PRO A 406 5.48 35.32 -0.74
C PRO A 406 6.23 34.10 -0.19
N THR A 407 5.81 32.91 -0.61
CA THR A 407 6.59 31.70 -0.38
C THR A 407 7.83 31.68 -1.27
N LYS A 408 8.96 31.24 -0.71
CA LYS A 408 10.21 31.06 -1.45
C LYS A 408 10.08 29.86 -2.38
N GLY A 409 9.83 30.11 -3.66
CA GLY A 409 9.79 29.11 -4.72
C GLY A 409 9.70 29.76 -6.09
N GLN A 410 10.18 29.08 -7.13
CA GLN A 410 10.02 29.55 -8.50
C GLN A 410 8.59 29.22 -8.92
N ARG A 411 7.72 30.23 -8.94
CA ARG A 411 6.31 30.07 -9.29
C ARG A 411 6.17 30.18 -10.81
N LEU A 412 5.49 29.22 -11.44
CA LEU A 412 5.06 29.38 -12.82
C LEU A 412 4.21 30.65 -12.93
N THR A 413 4.43 31.43 -13.99
CA THR A 413 3.62 32.60 -14.28
C THR A 413 2.24 32.12 -14.75
N PRO A 414 1.15 32.44 -14.03
CA PRO A 414 -0.19 32.07 -14.48
C PRO A 414 -0.56 32.87 -15.73
N ASP A 415 -1.38 32.26 -16.58
CA ASP A 415 -1.96 32.94 -17.74
C ASP A 415 -3.14 33.82 -17.31
N HIS A 416 -3.93 33.36 -16.33
CA HIS A 416 -4.91 34.18 -15.64
C HIS A 416 -5.10 33.74 -14.18
N THR A 417 -5.68 34.63 -13.37
CA THR A 417 -5.88 34.43 -11.94
C THR A 417 -7.28 34.86 -11.55
N GLU A 418 -7.94 34.06 -10.72
CA GLU A 418 -9.22 34.39 -10.10
C GLU A 418 -9.05 34.60 -8.59
N THR A 419 -9.72 35.60 -8.02
CA THR A 419 -9.64 35.92 -6.59
C THR A 419 -11.02 35.94 -5.96
N ILE A 420 -11.21 35.13 -4.92
CA ILE A 420 -12.47 34.97 -4.20
C ILE A 420 -12.28 35.40 -2.76
N HIS A 421 -13.05 36.41 -2.36
CA HIS A 421 -13.05 36.92 -1.00
C HIS A 421 -13.91 36.03 -0.08
N ILE A 422 -13.41 35.72 1.12
CA ILE A 422 -14.18 35.02 2.15
C ILE A 422 -15.11 36.02 2.84
N PRO A 423 -16.44 35.86 2.79
CA PRO A 423 -17.38 36.84 3.34
C PRO A 423 -17.17 37.11 4.84
N ASP A 424 -17.43 38.35 5.27
CA ASP A 424 -17.28 38.81 6.65
C ASP A 424 -18.14 38.03 7.66
N ASP A 425 -19.28 37.50 7.24
CA ASP A 425 -20.21 36.75 8.07
C ASP A 425 -20.14 35.23 7.84
N ASP A 426 -19.20 34.75 7.04
CA ASP A 426 -19.09 33.35 6.63
C ASP A 426 -17.64 32.85 6.78
N TRP A 427 -17.44 31.55 6.64
CA TRP A 427 -16.12 30.92 6.71
C TRP A 427 -16.00 29.74 5.76
N LEU A 428 -14.77 29.43 5.37
CA LEU A 428 -14.44 28.29 4.52
C LEU A 428 -14.67 26.99 5.30
N THR A 429 -15.43 26.06 4.70
CA THR A 429 -15.70 24.73 5.28
C THR A 429 -15.06 23.59 4.48
N GLY A 430 -14.71 23.86 3.22
CA GLY A 430 -14.03 22.90 2.37
C GLY A 430 -13.88 23.33 0.92
N LEU A 431 -13.38 22.41 0.11
CA LEU A 431 -13.09 22.55 -1.32
C LEU A 431 -13.47 21.26 -2.05
N ILE A 432 -14.05 21.37 -3.24
CA ILE A 432 -14.26 20.24 -4.15
C ILE A 432 -13.42 20.47 -5.39
N PHE A 433 -12.43 19.62 -5.61
CA PHE A 433 -11.61 19.64 -6.82
C PHE A 433 -12.25 18.78 -7.90
N THR A 434 -12.23 19.28 -9.13
CA THR A 434 -12.64 18.56 -10.32
C THR A 434 -11.41 18.20 -11.14
N THR A 435 -11.18 16.91 -11.38
CA THR A 435 -9.97 16.38 -12.00
C THR A 435 -10.30 15.52 -13.22
N ARG A 436 -9.40 15.45 -14.21
CA ARG A 436 -9.53 14.58 -15.40
C ARG A 436 -8.19 14.05 -15.84
N GLU A 437 -8.22 12.89 -16.47
CA GLU A 437 -7.09 12.36 -17.23
C GLU A 437 -7.09 12.93 -18.64
N GLU A 438 -5.92 13.41 -19.09
CA GLU A 438 -5.66 13.83 -20.46
C GLU A 438 -4.47 13.07 -21.05
N LEU A 439 -4.57 12.75 -22.34
CA LEU A 439 -3.51 12.14 -23.13
C LEU A 439 -2.54 13.22 -23.60
N VAL A 440 -1.32 13.21 -23.07
CA VAL A 440 -0.23 14.04 -23.59
C VAL A 440 0.50 13.26 -24.69
N GLU A 441 0.67 13.84 -25.88
CA GLU A 441 1.31 13.18 -27.02
C GLU A 441 2.67 12.57 -26.64
N GLY A 442 2.80 11.25 -26.80
CA GLY A 442 4.04 10.51 -26.51
C GLY A 442 4.31 10.20 -25.03
N ARG A 443 3.40 10.54 -24.11
CA ARG A 443 3.48 10.22 -22.67
C ARG A 443 2.30 9.35 -22.21
N ARG A 444 2.33 8.90 -20.95
CA ARG A 444 1.18 8.23 -20.30
C ARG A 444 0.05 9.23 -20.08
N GLU A 445 -1.17 8.73 -19.86
CA GLU A 445 -2.31 9.56 -19.43
C GLU A 445 -1.97 10.25 -18.11
N GLU A 446 -2.25 11.56 -18.06
CA GLU A 446 -1.86 12.45 -16.98
C GLU A 446 -3.08 13.12 -16.35
N ARG A 447 -3.18 13.18 -15.01
CA ARG A 447 -4.34 13.76 -14.32
C ARG A 447 -4.11 15.22 -13.96
N TYR A 448 -5.03 16.09 -14.34
CA TYR A 448 -4.97 17.53 -14.07
C TYR A 448 -6.24 18.03 -13.37
N ILE A 449 -6.14 19.17 -12.70
CA ILE A 449 -7.24 19.85 -12.03
C ILE A 449 -7.85 20.87 -13.00
N PHE A 450 -9.16 20.78 -13.24
CA PHE A 450 -9.88 21.65 -14.18
C PHE A 450 -10.94 22.51 -13.53
N GLY A 451 -11.30 22.25 -12.27
CA GLY A 451 -12.34 23.00 -11.58
C GLY A 451 -12.20 22.95 -10.07
N LEU A 452 -12.78 23.94 -9.41
CA LEU A 452 -12.76 24.12 -7.97
C LEU A 452 -14.12 24.67 -7.50
N ASP A 453 -14.80 23.95 -6.62
CA ASP A 453 -15.94 24.49 -5.87
C ASP A 453 -15.47 24.84 -4.45
N ILE A 454 -15.68 26.09 -4.04
CA ILE A 454 -15.31 26.61 -2.73
C ILE A 454 -16.54 26.54 -1.82
N LEU A 455 -16.43 25.82 -0.71
CA LEU A 455 -17.52 25.56 0.22
C LEU A 455 -17.46 26.52 1.41
N PHE A 456 -18.60 27.10 1.75
CA PHE A 456 -18.75 28.03 2.86
C PHE A 456 -19.76 27.50 3.88
N ALA A 457 -19.75 28.06 5.09
CA ALA A 457 -20.60 27.64 6.20
C ALA A 457 -22.07 28.06 6.04
N LYS A 458 -22.34 29.17 5.32
CA LYS A 458 -23.70 29.74 5.19
C LYS A 458 -24.15 29.93 3.76
N GLN A 459 -23.27 30.33 2.86
CA GLN A 459 -23.63 30.59 1.47
C GLN A 459 -23.47 29.36 0.56
N SER A 460 -24.11 29.43 -0.61
CA SER A 460 -23.94 28.41 -1.65
C SER A 460 -22.49 28.34 -2.16
N PRO A 461 -22.02 27.16 -2.60
CA PRO A 461 -20.68 27.01 -3.15
C PRO A 461 -20.38 27.94 -4.33
N VAL A 462 -19.17 28.51 -4.33
CA VAL A 462 -18.65 29.31 -5.45
C VAL A 462 -17.87 28.39 -6.38
N LYS A 463 -18.23 28.34 -7.66
CA LYS A 463 -17.62 27.42 -8.65
C LYS A 463 -16.68 28.16 -9.58
N LEU A 464 -15.50 27.61 -9.79
CA LEU A 464 -14.46 28.11 -10.70
C LEU A 464 -14.02 27.01 -11.67
N GLY A 465 -13.64 27.41 -12.88
CA GLY A 465 -13.25 26.49 -13.95
C GLY A 465 -14.38 25.56 -14.39
N SER A 466 -14.03 24.31 -14.73
CA SER A 466 -14.91 23.33 -15.35
C SER A 466 -15.46 22.30 -14.35
N ASP A 467 -16.74 21.95 -14.51
CA ASP A 467 -17.44 21.00 -13.65
C ASP A 467 -17.43 19.55 -14.15
N GLN A 468 -16.96 19.28 -15.37
CA GLN A 468 -16.92 17.90 -15.90
C GLN A 468 -15.73 17.15 -15.28
N GLY A 469 -15.83 15.84 -15.09
CA GLY A 469 -14.72 15.03 -14.54
C GLY A 469 -14.92 14.64 -13.07
N ASP A 470 -13.91 13.98 -12.52
CA ASP A 470 -13.98 13.31 -11.22
C ASP A 470 -13.86 14.30 -10.07
N LYS A 471 -14.56 14.03 -8.97
CA LYS A 471 -14.71 14.93 -7.84
C LYS A 471 -13.92 14.45 -6.65
N ARG A 472 -13.24 15.39 -5.99
CA ARG A 472 -12.56 15.13 -4.72
C ARG A 472 -12.93 16.16 -3.67
N LEU A 473 -13.48 15.68 -2.56
CA LEU A 473 -13.94 16.51 -1.45
C LEU A 473 -12.84 16.66 -0.38
N PHE A 474 -12.56 17.90 -0.02
CA PHE A 474 -11.83 18.29 1.18
C PHE A 474 -12.80 19.08 2.04
N TYR A 475 -13.10 18.61 3.24
CA TYR A 475 -14.07 19.23 4.11
C TYR A 475 -13.59 19.10 5.54
N VAL A 476 -14.05 19.97 6.43
CA VAL A 476 -13.59 19.93 7.83
C VAL A 476 -13.87 18.54 8.45
N SER A 477 -12.92 17.98 9.20
CA SER A 477 -12.95 16.57 9.59
C SER A 477 -14.02 16.23 10.63
N SER A 478 -14.38 17.18 11.49
CA SER A 478 -15.33 16.98 12.59
C SER A 478 -16.16 18.25 12.84
N PRO A 479 -17.43 18.14 13.29
CA PRO A 479 -18.29 19.31 13.54
C PRO A 479 -17.78 20.25 14.64
N ASP A 480 -16.91 19.76 15.52
CA ASP A 480 -16.25 20.54 16.58
C ASP A 480 -14.95 21.20 16.10
N ARG A 481 -14.73 21.33 14.79
CA ARG A 481 -13.52 21.92 14.20
C ARG A 481 -13.84 22.94 13.11
N PHE A 482 -12.86 23.78 12.79
CA PHE A 482 -12.91 24.73 11.66
C PHE A 482 -11.53 24.90 11.01
N ILE A 483 -11.50 25.35 9.75
CA ILE A 483 -10.26 25.52 8.96
C ILE A 483 -9.54 26.80 9.41
N VAL A 484 -8.24 26.69 9.70
CA VAL A 484 -7.36 27.83 10.05
C VAL A 484 -6.20 28.02 9.08
N ALA A 485 -5.89 27.02 8.26
CA ALA A 485 -4.94 27.13 7.16
C ALA A 485 -5.19 26.10 6.07
N LEU A 486 -4.69 26.41 4.87
CA LEU A 486 -4.58 25.47 3.77
C LEU A 486 -3.16 24.92 3.71
N LYS A 487 -3.00 23.65 3.34
CA LYS A 487 -1.69 23.01 3.19
C LYS A 487 -1.49 22.45 1.78
N PRO A 488 -1.30 23.31 0.76
CA PRO A 488 -0.93 22.88 -0.58
C PRO A 488 0.46 22.23 -0.61
N TYR A 489 0.60 21.19 -1.43
CA TYR A 489 1.86 20.53 -1.75
C TYR A 489 2.18 20.82 -3.21
N ARG A 490 3.35 21.41 -3.43
CA ARG A 490 3.75 21.92 -4.74
C ARG A 490 4.98 21.18 -5.24
N THR A 491 5.07 20.98 -6.55
CA THR A 491 6.33 20.58 -7.20
C THR A 491 7.38 21.70 -7.07
N ASP A 492 8.64 21.41 -7.39
CA ASP A 492 9.68 22.44 -7.49
C ASP A 492 9.36 23.54 -8.53
N GLU A 493 8.49 23.25 -9.50
CA GLU A 493 7.96 24.20 -10.49
C GLU A 493 6.74 25.00 -9.98
N GLY A 494 6.26 24.73 -8.76
CA GLY A 494 5.15 25.44 -8.14
C GLY A 494 3.76 24.93 -8.54
N ILE A 495 3.64 23.74 -9.11
CA ILE A 495 2.36 23.12 -9.50
C ILE A 495 1.75 22.39 -8.30
N LEU A 496 0.47 22.62 -8.01
CA LEU A 496 -0.29 21.95 -6.97
C LEU A 496 -0.54 20.48 -7.31
N THR A 497 -0.04 19.56 -6.49
CA THR A 497 -0.20 18.12 -6.68
C THR A 497 -1.00 17.46 -5.57
N ARG A 498 -0.92 17.96 -4.34
CA ARG A 498 -1.69 17.46 -3.18
C ARG A 498 -2.22 18.61 -2.35
N MET A 499 -3.27 18.34 -1.61
CA MET A 499 -3.87 19.31 -0.70
C MET A 499 -4.14 18.67 0.66
N GLY A 500 -3.95 19.45 1.72
CA GLY A 500 -4.41 19.15 3.07
C GLY A 500 -5.09 20.38 3.67
N LEU A 501 -5.85 20.16 4.73
CA LEU A 501 -6.48 21.19 5.55
C LEU A 501 -5.82 21.19 6.93
N VAL A 502 -5.71 22.38 7.52
CA VAL A 502 -5.28 22.54 8.92
C VAL A 502 -6.45 23.08 9.72
N GLU A 503 -6.79 22.37 10.78
CA GLU A 503 -8.03 22.54 11.52
C GLU A 503 -7.78 22.76 13.02
N GLN A 504 -8.62 23.57 13.65
CA GLN A 504 -8.62 23.79 15.10
C GLN A 504 -9.98 23.48 15.71
N PRO A 505 -10.04 23.07 16.99
CA PRO A 505 -11.30 22.94 17.72
C PRO A 505 -12.09 24.24 17.75
N SER A 506 -13.40 24.16 17.50
CA SER A 506 -14.34 25.28 17.51
C SER A 506 -14.45 25.97 18.86
N GLU A 507 -14.05 25.31 19.96
CA GLU A 507 -13.92 25.92 21.29
C GLU A 507 -12.96 27.11 21.32
N HIS A 508 -11.94 27.14 20.44
CA HIS A 508 -11.03 28.28 20.34
C HIS A 508 -11.68 29.51 19.68
N ALA A 509 -12.83 29.34 19.04
CA ALA A 509 -13.59 30.38 18.36
C ALA A 509 -15.00 30.55 18.96
N GLU A 510 -15.16 30.24 20.26
CA GLU A 510 -16.45 30.32 20.95
C GLU A 510 -17.10 31.69 20.77
N GLY A 511 -18.36 31.69 20.31
CA GLY A 511 -19.14 32.91 20.05
C GLY A 511 -18.95 33.51 18.65
N CYS A 512 -17.96 33.06 17.85
CA CYS A 512 -17.79 33.53 16.48
C CYS A 512 -18.86 32.94 15.55
N GLN A 513 -19.69 33.81 14.97
CA GLN A 513 -20.79 33.38 14.09
C GLN A 513 -20.31 32.95 12.69
N ARG A 514 -19.06 33.25 12.29
CA ARG A 514 -18.54 32.94 10.94
C ARG A 514 -18.42 31.44 10.68
N ILE A 515 -18.05 30.67 11.70
CA ILE A 515 -17.74 29.23 11.58
C ILE A 515 -18.95 28.31 11.84
N VAL A 516 -20.13 28.87 12.08
CA VAL A 516 -21.36 28.09 12.32
C VAL A 516 -21.86 27.54 10.98
N ASP A 517 -21.47 26.29 10.69
CA ASP A 517 -21.80 25.59 9.44
C ASP A 517 -23.23 25.04 9.46
N THR A 518 -24.09 25.63 8.64
CA THR A 518 -25.49 25.24 8.47
C THR A 518 -25.70 24.07 7.52
N SER A 519 -24.66 23.69 6.78
CA SER A 519 -24.65 22.59 5.80
C SER A 519 -23.93 21.34 6.30
N ARG A 520 -23.51 21.32 7.57
CA ARG A 520 -22.56 20.33 8.09
C ARG A 520 -23.08 18.89 8.09
N ASP A 521 -24.35 18.69 8.46
CA ASP A 521 -24.97 17.35 8.58
C ASP A 521 -25.11 16.63 7.22
N ASP A 522 -24.86 17.38 6.15
CA ASP A 522 -25.01 16.96 4.78
C ASP A 522 -23.80 16.18 4.25
N TYR A 523 -22.59 16.25 4.80
CA TYR A 523 -21.45 15.49 4.24
C TYR A 523 -21.06 14.29 5.10
N SER A 524 -20.93 13.11 4.47
CA SER A 524 -20.32 11.94 5.10
C SER A 524 -18.80 12.09 5.12
N ILE A 525 -18.16 11.98 6.29
CA ILE A 525 -16.70 12.08 6.44
C ILE A 525 -15.98 11.08 5.52
N SER A 526 -16.49 9.85 5.42
CA SER A 526 -15.94 8.80 4.56
C SER A 526 -15.96 9.16 3.05
N THR A 527 -16.74 10.15 2.63
CA THR A 527 -16.70 10.66 1.24
C THR A 527 -15.34 11.26 0.92
N MET A 528 -14.65 11.87 1.90
CA MET A 528 -13.35 12.50 1.71
C MET A 528 -12.20 11.50 1.54
N GLU A 529 -12.40 10.23 1.89
CA GLU A 529 -11.39 9.19 1.75
C GLU A 529 -11.08 8.86 0.29
N TYR A 530 -12.05 9.05 -0.60
CA TYR A 530 -11.99 8.60 -1.99
C TYR A 530 -12.13 9.76 -2.98
N SER A 531 -11.55 9.59 -4.17
CA SER A 531 -11.96 10.33 -5.36
C SER A 531 -13.25 9.70 -5.92
N TRP A 532 -14.11 10.48 -6.57
CA TRP A 532 -15.43 10.04 -7.05
C TRP A 532 -15.61 10.28 -8.53
N CYS A 533 -16.07 9.26 -9.25
CA CYS A 533 -16.32 9.35 -10.67
C CYS A 533 -17.48 10.32 -10.92
N ARG A 534 -17.19 11.44 -11.59
CA ARG A 534 -18.13 12.51 -12.03
C ARG A 534 -18.87 13.30 -10.93
N GLU A 535 -19.38 12.63 -9.92
CA GLU A 535 -20.24 13.23 -8.90
C GLU A 535 -19.95 12.68 -7.50
N LEU A 536 -20.08 13.54 -6.48
CA LEU A 536 -19.97 13.11 -5.09
C LEU A 536 -21.23 12.34 -4.66
N PRO A 537 -21.13 11.44 -3.66
CA PRO A 537 -22.28 10.83 -3.03
C PRO A 537 -23.28 11.86 -2.50
N PRO A 538 -24.59 11.61 -2.63
CA PRO A 538 -25.60 12.49 -2.08
C PRO A 538 -25.43 12.71 -0.58
N LEU A 539 -25.76 13.92 -0.15
CA LEU A 539 -25.49 14.40 1.20
C LEU A 539 -26.10 13.54 2.33
N HIS A 540 -27.29 13.01 2.08
CA HIS A 540 -28.02 12.19 3.04
C HIS A 540 -27.54 10.73 3.13
N VAL A 541 -26.48 10.36 2.42
CA VAL A 541 -25.94 8.99 2.46
C VAL A 541 -24.75 8.86 3.40
N ARG A 542 -24.50 7.64 3.86
CA ARG A 542 -23.33 7.23 4.62
C ARG A 542 -22.71 6.02 3.93
N LEU A 543 -21.38 5.96 3.95
CA LEU A 543 -20.61 4.93 3.27
C LEU A 543 -20.13 3.90 4.29
N SER A 544 -20.14 2.62 3.92
CA SER A 544 -19.46 1.60 4.71
C SER A 544 -17.95 1.74 4.51
N GLN A 545 -17.15 1.11 5.36
CA GLN A 545 -15.76 0.86 5.01
C GLN A 545 -15.70 0.04 3.71
N ALA A 546 -14.83 0.44 2.80
CA ALA A 546 -14.62 -0.28 1.55
C ALA A 546 -13.83 -1.57 1.81
N SER A 547 -14.22 -2.65 1.15
CA SER A 547 -13.42 -3.88 1.05
C SER A 547 -12.33 -3.69 -0.01
N VAL A 548 -11.09 -3.54 0.43
CA VAL A 548 -9.88 -3.33 -0.40
C VAL A 548 -8.77 -4.31 0.00
N ASP A 549 -7.84 -4.55 -0.93
CA ASP A 549 -6.60 -5.28 -0.65
C ASP A 549 -5.69 -4.46 0.28
N ARG A 550 -4.99 -5.13 1.21
CA ARG A 550 -4.06 -4.46 2.15
C ARG A 550 -2.82 -3.92 1.45
N PHE A 551 -2.44 -4.53 0.35
CA PHE A 551 -1.19 -4.24 -0.35
C PHE A 551 -1.29 -3.04 -1.32
N SER A 552 -2.38 -2.29 -1.34
CA SER A 552 -2.55 -1.18 -2.28
C SER A 552 -3.30 0.01 -1.69
N TYR A 553 -3.14 0.34 -0.40
CA TYR A 553 -4.01 1.34 0.23
C TYR A 553 -3.59 2.79 -0.07
N LEU A 554 -2.29 3.07 -0.20
CA LEU A 554 -1.77 4.43 -0.40
C LEU A 554 -1.52 4.67 -1.90
N GLY A 555 -2.10 5.74 -2.45
CA GLY A 555 -2.07 6.05 -3.89
C GLY A 555 -3.25 5.49 -4.68
N PHE A 556 -3.70 4.26 -4.40
CA PHE A 556 -4.85 3.65 -5.08
C PHE A 556 -6.14 4.48 -4.97
N ILE A 557 -6.54 4.82 -3.74
CA ILE A 557 -7.78 5.59 -3.46
C ILE A 557 -7.73 7.02 -4.01
N ASP A 558 -6.52 7.51 -4.28
CA ASP A 558 -6.31 8.85 -4.81
C ASP A 558 -6.35 8.87 -6.34
N GLN A 559 -5.79 7.85 -6.98
CA GLN A 559 -5.66 7.77 -8.44
C GLN A 559 -6.87 7.13 -9.12
N ASN A 560 -7.67 6.34 -8.40
CA ASN A 560 -8.76 5.58 -8.98
C ASN A 560 -10.11 6.02 -8.38
N PRO A 561 -10.89 6.84 -9.11
CA PRO A 561 -12.20 7.29 -8.66
C PRO A 561 -13.17 6.14 -8.39
N MET A 562 -13.96 6.26 -7.32
CA MET A 562 -15.06 5.36 -6.98
C MET A 562 -16.29 5.71 -7.83
N GLU A 563 -16.91 4.70 -8.43
CA GLU A 563 -18.22 4.81 -9.04
C GLU A 563 -19.32 4.49 -8.02
N LEU A 564 -20.37 5.30 -8.02
CA LEU A 564 -21.51 5.16 -7.13
C LEU A 564 -22.73 4.60 -7.88
N LEU A 565 -23.31 3.51 -7.36
CA LEU A 565 -24.57 2.95 -7.86
C LEU A 565 -25.64 3.04 -6.78
N MET A 566 -26.53 4.03 -6.91
CA MET A 566 -27.70 4.18 -6.05
C MET A 566 -28.87 3.31 -6.52
N PHE A 567 -29.37 2.45 -5.63
CA PHE A 567 -30.59 1.65 -5.81
C PHE A 567 -31.84 2.52 -5.67
N GLY A 568 -31.79 3.54 -4.82
CA GLY A 568 -32.89 4.48 -4.61
C GLY A 568 -32.69 5.31 -3.34
N THR A 569 -33.09 6.57 -3.36
CA THR A 569 -32.93 7.49 -2.21
C THR A 569 -34.22 7.64 -1.39
N SER A 570 -35.33 7.08 -1.85
CA SER A 570 -36.62 7.06 -1.17
C SER A 570 -37.33 5.72 -1.35
N GLU A 571 -38.35 5.46 -0.52
CA GLU A 571 -39.18 4.25 -0.64
C GLU A 571 -39.88 4.14 -2.00
N GLU A 572 -40.24 5.26 -2.62
CA GLU A 572 -40.84 5.26 -3.96
C GLU A 572 -39.83 4.77 -5.01
N GLU A 573 -38.58 5.20 -4.91
CA GLU A 573 -37.51 4.74 -5.81
C GLU A 573 -37.21 3.26 -5.62
N LEU A 574 -37.09 2.82 -4.37
CA LEU A 574 -36.83 1.42 -4.04
C LEU A 574 -38.00 0.52 -4.43
N ALA A 575 -39.24 1.01 -4.36
CA ALA A 575 -40.42 0.29 -4.81
C ALA A 575 -40.48 0.13 -6.34
N ASP A 576 -39.81 1.01 -7.10
CA ASP A 576 -39.73 0.93 -8.56
C ASP A 576 -38.67 -0.06 -9.05
N MET A 577 -37.79 -0.54 -8.17
CA MET A 577 -36.75 -1.52 -8.52
C MET A 577 -37.36 -2.86 -8.93
N THR A 578 -36.96 -3.37 -10.09
CA THR A 578 -37.46 -4.62 -10.67
C THR A 578 -36.41 -5.72 -10.74
N SER A 579 -35.12 -5.36 -10.78
CA SER A 579 -34.03 -6.33 -10.70
C SER A 579 -32.69 -5.71 -10.33
N ILE A 580 -31.79 -6.56 -9.84
CA ILE A 580 -30.35 -6.27 -9.73
C ILE A 580 -29.57 -7.36 -10.47
N SER A 581 -28.56 -6.96 -11.24
CA SER A 581 -27.77 -7.85 -12.09
C SER A 581 -26.28 -7.59 -11.89
N ILE A 582 -25.48 -8.65 -11.86
CA ILE A 582 -24.01 -8.58 -11.70
C ILE A 582 -23.35 -9.38 -12.83
N ASP A 583 -22.31 -8.83 -13.44
CA ASP A 583 -21.43 -9.56 -14.36
C ASP A 583 -20.70 -10.68 -13.58
N ILE A 584 -20.72 -11.92 -14.07
CA ILE A 584 -20.18 -13.08 -13.33
C ILE A 584 -18.68 -13.01 -13.00
N HIS A 585 -17.95 -12.09 -13.66
CA HIS A 585 -16.55 -11.81 -13.42
C HIS A 585 -16.37 -10.44 -12.71
N LEU A 586 -17.41 -9.94 -12.05
CA LEU A 586 -17.45 -8.67 -11.31
C LEU A 586 -17.04 -7.45 -12.16
N GLY A 587 -17.33 -7.46 -13.46
CA GLY A 587 -16.97 -6.37 -14.38
C GLY A 587 -17.89 -5.15 -14.37
N GLY A 588 -19.09 -5.30 -13.80
CA GLY A 588 -20.10 -4.26 -13.73
C GLY A 588 -21.36 -4.73 -13.03
N ILE A 589 -22.14 -3.78 -12.52
CA ILE A 589 -23.36 -4.02 -11.75
C ILE A 589 -24.45 -3.11 -12.28
N GLN A 590 -25.66 -3.64 -12.46
CA GLN A 590 -26.80 -2.93 -13.04
C GLN A 590 -28.06 -3.11 -12.18
N VAL A 591 -28.84 -2.05 -12.05
CA VAL A 591 -30.18 -2.07 -11.46
C VAL A 591 -31.19 -1.62 -12.51
N ALA A 592 -32.25 -2.40 -12.67
CA ALA A 592 -33.38 -2.06 -13.53
C ALA A 592 -34.58 -1.62 -12.71
N TYR A 593 -35.40 -0.77 -13.32
CA TYR A 593 -36.58 -0.19 -12.71
C TYR A 593 -37.79 -0.28 -13.64
N GLY A 594 -38.98 -0.15 -13.08
CA GLY A 594 -40.22 -0.21 -13.85
C GLY A 594 -40.53 1.07 -14.63
N HIS A 595 -40.27 2.24 -14.03
CA HIS A 595 -40.73 3.54 -14.57
C HIS A 595 -39.59 4.53 -14.86
N ARG A 596 -38.34 4.15 -14.58
CA ARG A 596 -37.14 4.97 -14.80
C ARG A 596 -36.05 4.21 -15.55
N PRO A 597 -35.07 4.90 -16.15
CA PRO A 597 -33.94 4.25 -16.80
C PRO A 597 -33.12 3.39 -15.82
N SER A 598 -32.59 2.28 -16.31
CA SER A 598 -31.65 1.45 -15.56
C SER A 598 -30.38 2.25 -15.22
N ARG A 599 -29.80 1.97 -14.05
CA ARG A 599 -28.51 2.53 -13.61
C ARG A 599 -27.46 1.43 -13.61
N ALA A 600 -26.22 1.75 -13.95
CA ALA A 600 -25.14 0.78 -13.98
C ALA A 600 -23.79 1.44 -13.66
N VAL A 601 -22.88 0.67 -13.09
CA VAL A 601 -21.49 1.04 -12.82
C VAL A 601 -20.54 -0.07 -13.27
N GLY A 602 -19.29 0.31 -13.53
CA GLY A 602 -18.26 -0.56 -14.07
C GLY A 602 -18.26 -0.61 -15.59
N PHE A 603 -17.27 -1.32 -16.13
CA PHE A 603 -16.89 -1.21 -17.55
C PHE A 603 -17.36 -2.38 -18.41
N ARG A 604 -17.90 -3.44 -17.80
CA ARG A 604 -18.22 -4.67 -18.53
C ARG A 604 -19.51 -5.32 -18.05
N PHE A 605 -20.42 -5.55 -19.00
CA PHE A 605 -21.72 -6.18 -18.80
C PHE A 605 -21.90 -7.34 -19.80
N GLN A 606 -21.11 -8.41 -19.65
CA GLN A 606 -21.07 -9.48 -20.64
C GLN A 606 -22.03 -10.60 -20.24
N ALA A 607 -21.64 -11.43 -19.27
CA ALA A 607 -22.50 -12.49 -18.74
C ALA A 607 -23.10 -12.02 -17.42
N MET A 608 -24.33 -11.50 -17.50
CA MET A 608 -25.03 -10.97 -16.34
C MET A 608 -25.89 -12.06 -15.71
N LYS A 609 -25.82 -12.13 -14.38
CA LYS A 609 -26.73 -12.90 -13.56
C LYS A 609 -27.68 -11.96 -12.84
N THR A 610 -28.97 -12.22 -12.97
CA THR A 610 -30.04 -11.33 -12.50
C THR A 610 -30.84 -11.94 -11.35
N LEU A 611 -31.09 -11.13 -10.32
CA LEU A 611 -32.12 -11.39 -9.32
C LEU A 611 -33.28 -10.43 -9.55
N LEU A 612 -34.46 -10.97 -9.87
CA LEU A 612 -35.71 -10.20 -9.96
C LEU A 612 -36.15 -9.76 -8.57
N ILE A 613 -36.49 -8.49 -8.42
CA ILE A 613 -36.91 -7.87 -7.16
C ILE A 613 -38.36 -7.43 -7.30
N ASP A 614 -39.20 -7.85 -6.35
CA ASP A 614 -40.57 -7.36 -6.24
C ASP A 614 -40.60 -6.08 -5.39
N GLY A 615 -40.06 -4.99 -5.94
CA GLY A 615 -39.97 -3.70 -5.25
C GLY A 615 -41.34 -3.18 -4.80
N ARG A 616 -42.35 -3.27 -5.69
CA ARG A 616 -43.73 -2.83 -5.39
C ARG A 616 -44.40 -3.66 -4.31
N GLY A 617 -44.10 -4.96 -4.24
CA GLY A 617 -44.54 -5.84 -3.15
C GLY A 617 -43.72 -5.71 -1.87
N GLY A 618 -42.77 -4.76 -1.78
CA GLY A 618 -42.00 -4.49 -0.58
C GLY A 618 -40.72 -5.32 -0.42
N GLU A 619 -40.24 -5.99 -1.47
CA GLU A 619 -38.92 -6.61 -1.45
C GLU A 619 -37.82 -5.53 -1.50
N ARG A 620 -36.82 -5.64 -0.62
CA ARG A 620 -35.71 -4.68 -0.48
C ARG A 620 -34.41 -5.42 -0.30
N ILE A 621 -33.32 -4.88 -0.85
CA ILE A 621 -31.96 -5.32 -0.50
C ILE A 621 -31.67 -4.79 0.90
N VAL A 622 -31.32 -5.68 1.83
CA VAL A 622 -31.10 -5.35 3.24
C VAL A 622 -29.68 -5.62 3.72
N GLN A 623 -28.92 -6.45 2.98
CA GLN A 623 -27.51 -6.70 3.26
C GLN A 623 -26.71 -6.88 1.97
N CYS A 624 -25.45 -6.44 2.01
CA CYS A 624 -24.45 -6.63 0.97
C CYS A 624 -23.22 -7.29 1.60
N HIS A 625 -22.70 -8.36 1.01
CA HIS A 625 -21.53 -9.09 1.51
C HIS A 625 -20.43 -9.18 0.44
N SER A 626 -19.17 -9.18 0.86
CA SER A 626 -18.01 -9.42 -0.01
C SER A 626 -16.98 -10.31 0.68
N THR A 627 -16.23 -11.09 -0.09
CA THR A 627 -15.00 -11.77 0.35
C THR A 627 -13.79 -11.11 -0.29
N VAL A 628 -12.72 -10.97 0.49
CA VAL A 628 -11.45 -10.40 0.05
C VAL A 628 -10.33 -11.42 0.28
N GLN A 629 -9.62 -11.76 -0.79
CA GLN A 629 -8.41 -12.59 -0.76
C GLN A 629 -7.43 -12.00 -1.79
N GLY A 630 -6.72 -10.94 -1.39
CA GLY A 630 -6.13 -9.98 -2.32
C GLY A 630 -7.20 -8.97 -2.75
N ASN A 631 -7.80 -9.15 -3.93
CA ASN A 631 -8.91 -8.31 -4.41
C ASN A 631 -10.29 -8.81 -3.96
N PRO A 632 -11.35 -7.96 -4.01
CA PRO A 632 -12.74 -8.40 -3.93
C PRO A 632 -13.02 -9.48 -4.99
N ASN A 633 -13.31 -10.70 -4.53
CA ASN A 633 -13.48 -11.87 -5.38
C ASN A 633 -14.89 -12.49 -5.30
N SER A 634 -15.77 -11.92 -4.47
CA SER A 634 -17.20 -12.19 -4.45
C SER A 634 -18.02 -10.95 -4.13
N LEU A 635 -19.28 -10.95 -4.58
CA LEU A 635 -20.29 -9.98 -4.16
C LEU A 635 -21.63 -10.67 -3.98
N THR A 636 -22.37 -10.28 -2.94
CA THR A 636 -23.67 -10.88 -2.64
C THR A 636 -24.65 -9.85 -2.12
N PHE A 637 -25.85 -9.84 -2.69
CA PHE A 637 -26.98 -9.06 -2.22
C PHE A 637 -28.00 -9.99 -1.58
N LEU A 638 -28.51 -9.64 -0.40
CA LEU A 638 -29.55 -10.37 0.32
C LEU A 638 -30.77 -9.46 0.52
N THR A 639 -31.96 -10.00 0.24
CA THR A 639 -33.23 -9.28 0.39
C THR A 639 -33.93 -9.62 1.70
N ASN A 640 -34.83 -8.74 2.14
CA ASN A 640 -35.70 -8.97 3.30
C ASN A 640 -36.61 -10.21 3.18
N ARG A 641 -36.73 -10.81 1.98
CA ARG A 641 -37.45 -12.06 1.73
C ARG A 641 -36.54 -13.31 1.81
N GLY A 642 -35.31 -13.16 2.27
CA GLY A 642 -34.34 -14.26 2.36
C GLY A 642 -33.86 -14.75 1.00
N ARG A 643 -33.97 -13.91 -0.04
CA ARG A 643 -33.47 -14.20 -1.38
C ARG A 643 -32.12 -13.52 -1.61
N CYS A 644 -31.20 -14.16 -2.33
CA CYS A 644 -29.91 -13.56 -2.64
C CYS A 644 -29.46 -13.73 -4.09
N LEU A 645 -28.56 -12.85 -4.51
CA LEU A 645 -27.76 -12.93 -5.73
C LEU A 645 -26.31 -13.06 -5.31
N SER A 646 -25.60 -14.12 -5.72
CA SER A 646 -24.23 -14.38 -5.27
C SER A 646 -23.31 -14.70 -6.44
N ILE A 647 -22.23 -13.93 -6.59
CA ILE A 647 -21.21 -14.09 -7.63
C ILE A 647 -19.83 -14.21 -6.99
N GLY A 648 -18.96 -15.03 -7.59
CA GLY A 648 -17.55 -15.15 -7.20
C GLY A 648 -17.23 -16.31 -6.25
N LYS A 649 -16.00 -16.34 -5.72
CA LYS A 649 -15.51 -17.43 -4.85
C LYS A 649 -15.84 -17.12 -3.40
N SER A 650 -16.60 -17.97 -2.71
CA SER A 650 -16.90 -17.78 -1.28
C SER A 650 -15.78 -18.25 -0.32
N VAL A 651 -14.52 -18.31 -0.79
CA VAL A 651 -13.36 -18.75 0.01
C VAL A 651 -12.67 -17.51 0.59
N GLY A 652 -12.50 -17.49 1.91
CA GLY A 652 -12.01 -16.34 2.67
C GLY A 652 -13.02 -15.93 3.75
N SER A 653 -12.69 -14.90 4.54
CA SER A 653 -13.63 -14.34 5.52
C SER A 653 -14.71 -13.56 4.79
N ARG A 654 -15.90 -14.15 4.60
CA ARG A 654 -17.06 -13.45 4.06
C ARG A 654 -17.54 -12.44 5.08
N GLY A 655 -17.36 -11.16 4.76
CA GLY A 655 -17.68 -10.05 5.64
C GLY A 655 -18.90 -9.29 5.14
N PRO A 656 -19.82 -8.90 6.04
CA PRO A 656 -20.84 -7.94 5.69
C PRO A 656 -20.28 -6.53 5.51
N LEU A 657 -20.79 -5.82 4.50
CA LEU A 657 -20.52 -4.41 4.26
C LEU A 657 -21.45 -3.59 5.15
N HIS A 658 -21.01 -3.26 6.36
CA HIS A 658 -21.84 -2.63 7.39
C HIS A 658 -21.57 -1.13 7.58
N PHE A 659 -22.61 -0.46 8.07
CA PHE A 659 -22.61 0.89 8.63
C PHE A 659 -22.85 0.75 10.14
N THR A 660 -21.91 0.16 10.88
CA THR A 660 -22.19 -0.22 12.28
C THR A 660 -22.28 1.00 13.21
N ASN A 661 -23.42 1.15 13.88
CA ASN A 661 -23.55 1.93 15.12
C ASN A 661 -24.18 1.04 16.20
N GLY A 662 -23.37 0.21 16.86
CA GLY A 662 -23.87 -0.79 17.80
C GLY A 662 -24.65 -1.93 17.10
N SER A 663 -25.93 -2.11 17.44
CA SER A 663 -26.77 -3.21 16.94
C SER A 663 -27.69 -2.85 15.75
N THR A 664 -27.65 -1.61 15.27
CA THR A 664 -28.44 -1.14 14.13
C THR A 664 -27.56 -0.86 12.91
N ASN A 665 -28.13 -1.06 11.73
CA ASN A 665 -27.48 -0.77 10.45
C ASN A 665 -28.35 0.20 9.64
N LEU A 666 -27.75 1.13 8.92
CA LEU A 666 -28.50 1.93 7.95
C LEU A 666 -29.04 1.02 6.84
N MET A 667 -30.27 1.30 6.38
CA MET A 667 -30.86 0.56 5.28
C MET A 667 -30.02 0.75 4.00
N PRO A 668 -29.53 -0.33 3.36
CA PRO A 668 -28.75 -0.20 2.13
C PRO A 668 -29.58 0.43 1.01
N CYS A 669 -29.02 1.47 0.40
CA CYS A 669 -29.61 2.23 -0.69
C CYS A 669 -28.71 2.30 -1.93
N GLY A 670 -27.53 1.68 -1.89
CA GLY A 670 -26.61 1.61 -3.01
C GLY A 670 -25.32 0.86 -2.68
N ILE A 671 -24.40 0.89 -3.63
CA ILE A 671 -23.02 0.45 -3.49
C ILE A 671 -22.08 1.48 -4.11
N PHE A 672 -20.82 1.46 -3.71
CA PHE A 672 -19.74 2.15 -4.42
C PHE A 672 -18.61 1.19 -4.69
N ALA A 673 -17.91 1.36 -5.80
CA ALA A 673 -16.88 0.44 -6.23
C ALA A 673 -15.86 1.09 -7.16
N CYS A 674 -14.68 0.48 -7.25
CA CYS A 674 -13.63 0.91 -8.15
C CYS A 674 -13.15 -0.26 -9.01
N TRP A 675 -13.03 -0.01 -10.32
CA TRP A 675 -12.46 -0.93 -11.29
C TRP A 675 -11.15 -0.39 -11.84
N MET A 676 -10.17 -1.26 -11.96
CA MET A 676 -8.86 -0.91 -12.52
C MET A 676 -8.57 -1.73 -13.77
N LYS A 677 -7.98 -1.08 -14.77
CA LYS A 677 -7.49 -1.73 -15.98
C LYS A 677 -6.13 -2.38 -15.74
N VAL A 678 -6.05 -3.68 -15.96
CA VAL A 678 -4.84 -4.49 -15.93
C VAL A 678 -4.54 -4.99 -17.34
N GLY A 679 -3.36 -4.66 -17.87
CA GLY A 679 -2.96 -5.04 -19.21
C GLY A 679 -3.87 -4.49 -20.32
N LYS A 680 -3.96 -5.20 -21.45
CA LYS A 680 -4.57 -4.68 -22.69
C LYS A 680 -6.11 -4.60 -22.69
N ALA A 681 -6.84 -5.30 -21.79
CA ALA A 681 -8.30 -5.33 -21.83
C ALA A 681 -9.00 -5.82 -20.54
N GLN A 682 -8.34 -5.80 -19.37
CA GLN A 682 -8.88 -6.44 -18.18
C GLN A 682 -9.28 -5.44 -17.10
N TRP A 683 -10.58 -5.22 -16.90
CA TRP A 683 -11.10 -4.48 -15.75
C TRP A 683 -11.34 -5.45 -14.58
N LEU A 684 -10.74 -5.16 -13.43
CA LEU A 684 -10.90 -5.92 -12.20
C LEU A 684 -11.51 -5.04 -11.12
N LEU A 685 -12.49 -5.58 -10.38
CA LEU A 685 -13.01 -4.95 -9.18
C LEU A 685 -11.89 -4.93 -8.11
N ARG A 686 -11.49 -3.74 -7.69
CA ARG A 686 -10.42 -3.53 -6.70
C ARG A 686 -10.94 -3.13 -5.34
N SER A 687 -12.08 -2.44 -5.32
CA SER A 687 -12.72 -1.96 -4.11
C SER A 687 -14.23 -2.06 -4.24
N VAL A 688 -14.92 -2.42 -3.15
CA VAL A 688 -16.37 -2.34 -3.07
C VAL A 688 -16.82 -2.02 -1.65
N GLY A 689 -17.78 -1.11 -1.52
CA GLY A 689 -18.49 -0.81 -0.27
C GLY A 689 -19.98 -0.63 -0.50
N ALA A 690 -20.74 -0.58 0.59
CA ALA A 690 -22.16 -0.34 0.56
C ALA A 690 -22.47 1.14 0.86
N VAL A 691 -23.66 1.59 0.46
CA VAL A 691 -24.18 2.93 0.74
C VAL A 691 -25.50 2.80 1.49
N GLY A 692 -25.65 3.55 2.58
CA GLY A 692 -26.87 3.60 3.40
C GLY A 692 -27.42 5.02 3.45
N SER A 693 -28.73 5.17 3.59
CA SER A 693 -29.38 6.51 3.62
C SER A 693 -29.97 6.79 5.00
N VAL A 694 -29.67 7.96 5.56
CA VAL A 694 -30.27 8.38 6.84
C VAL A 694 -31.78 8.66 6.70
N LEU A 695 -32.25 8.96 5.48
CA LEU A 695 -33.66 9.21 5.18
C LEU A 695 -34.50 7.92 5.19
N LEU A 696 -33.89 6.77 4.92
CA LEU A 696 -34.56 5.47 4.96
C LEU A 696 -34.56 4.86 6.37
N GLY A 697 -33.78 5.43 7.29
CA GLY A 697 -33.70 4.99 8.67
C GLY A 697 -32.80 3.77 8.88
N TYR A 698 -32.99 3.15 10.05
CA TYR A 698 -32.16 2.05 10.55
C TYR A 698 -32.94 0.74 10.60
N VAL A 699 -32.24 -0.37 10.37
CA VAL A 699 -32.75 -1.72 10.51
C VAL A 699 -32.00 -2.43 11.63
N ASP A 700 -32.73 -3.17 12.47
CA ASP A 700 -32.15 -4.02 13.50
C ASP A 700 -31.50 -5.24 12.85
N ILE A 701 -30.18 -5.36 13.00
CA ILE A 701 -29.37 -6.41 12.37
C ILE A 701 -29.83 -7.80 12.84
N THR A 702 -30.34 -7.92 14.07
CA THR A 702 -30.80 -9.20 14.64
C THR A 702 -32.10 -9.70 14.03
N THR A 703 -32.84 -8.83 13.33
CA THR A 703 -34.08 -9.16 12.63
C THR A 703 -33.88 -9.51 11.16
N LEU A 704 -32.67 -9.29 10.64
CA LEU A 704 -32.36 -9.52 9.23
C LEU A 704 -32.24 -11.02 8.93
N PRO A 705 -32.64 -11.45 7.71
CA PRO A 705 -32.46 -12.83 7.30
C PRO A 705 -30.97 -13.19 7.23
N SER A 706 -30.64 -14.44 7.56
CA SER A 706 -29.31 -14.97 7.29
C SER A 706 -29.17 -15.38 5.82
N LEU A 707 -27.94 -15.44 5.31
CA LEU A 707 -27.69 -16.05 4.01
C LEU A 707 -28.22 -17.50 4.00
N PRO A 708 -28.95 -17.90 2.94
CA PRO A 708 -29.54 -19.23 2.88
C PRO A 708 -28.45 -20.28 2.67
N GLN A 709 -28.29 -21.20 3.62
CA GLN A 709 -27.29 -22.28 3.58
C GLN A 709 -27.96 -23.65 3.67
N ASP A 710 -27.45 -24.62 2.93
CA ASP A 710 -27.86 -26.02 3.08
C ASP A 710 -27.23 -26.70 4.31
N THR A 711 -27.60 -27.96 4.52
CA THR A 711 -27.11 -28.79 5.62
C THR A 711 -25.60 -29.07 5.58
N SER A 712 -24.98 -28.91 4.40
CA SER A 712 -23.56 -29.10 4.16
C SER A 712 -22.78 -27.76 4.15
N GLY A 713 -23.46 -26.63 4.39
CA GLY A 713 -22.88 -25.30 4.44
C GLY A 713 -22.75 -24.58 3.09
N TYR A 714 -23.29 -25.10 1.98
CA TYR A 714 -23.27 -24.40 0.68
C TYR A 714 -24.36 -23.34 0.61
N TYR A 715 -24.08 -22.23 -0.07
CA TYR A 715 -24.99 -21.09 -0.17
C TYR A 715 -26.01 -21.26 -1.30
N TRP A 716 -27.29 -21.21 -0.96
CA TRP A 716 -28.40 -21.30 -1.90
C TRP A 716 -28.61 -20.00 -2.69
N GLU A 717 -28.99 -20.15 -3.95
CA GLU A 717 -29.37 -19.05 -4.81
C GLU A 717 -30.54 -19.46 -5.74
N PRO A 718 -31.61 -18.67 -5.85
CA PRO A 718 -31.82 -17.40 -5.15
C PRO A 718 -32.34 -17.55 -3.72
N SER A 719 -32.78 -18.73 -3.27
CA SER A 719 -33.39 -18.91 -1.94
C SER A 719 -33.26 -20.35 -1.45
N MET A 720 -33.50 -20.58 -0.16
CA MET A 720 -33.58 -21.92 0.44
C MET A 720 -34.57 -22.83 -0.31
N LEU A 721 -34.39 -24.14 -0.13
CA LEU A 721 -35.35 -25.12 -0.58
C LEU A 721 -36.73 -24.82 0.03
N PRO A 722 -37.81 -24.82 -0.79
CA PRO A 722 -39.18 -24.76 -0.29
C PRO A 722 -39.46 -25.85 0.73
N GLU A 723 -40.36 -25.55 1.67
CA GLU A 723 -40.82 -26.51 2.67
C GLU A 723 -41.41 -27.76 1.99
N GLY A 724 -40.97 -28.94 2.43
CA GLY A 724 -41.37 -30.23 1.83
C GLY A 724 -40.44 -30.76 0.72
N LEU A 725 -39.35 -30.06 0.39
CA LEU A 725 -38.27 -30.58 -0.47
C LEU A 725 -37.02 -30.90 0.35
N LYS A 726 -36.34 -31.99 0.00
CA LYS A 726 -35.04 -32.35 0.57
C LYS A 726 -34.02 -32.75 -0.48
N GLU A 727 -32.76 -32.59 -0.11
CA GLU A 727 -31.60 -33.05 -0.85
C GLU A 727 -31.56 -34.59 -0.79
N SER A 728 -31.36 -35.24 -1.92
CA SER A 728 -31.47 -36.70 -2.01
C SER A 728 -30.48 -37.30 -3.00
N GLY A 729 -29.93 -38.44 -2.62
CA GLY A 729 -28.97 -39.19 -3.43
C GLY A 729 -27.56 -38.60 -3.46
N THR A 730 -26.73 -39.20 -4.32
CA THR A 730 -25.31 -38.86 -4.50
C THR A 730 -25.12 -37.49 -5.12
N ILE A 731 -24.08 -36.77 -4.69
CA ILE A 731 -23.55 -35.59 -5.37
C ILE A 731 -22.63 -36.07 -6.51
N TRP A 732 -23.16 -36.07 -7.73
CA TRP A 732 -22.42 -36.46 -8.93
C TRP A 732 -21.42 -35.38 -9.30
N GLY A 733 -20.13 -35.74 -9.45
CA GLY A 733 -19.03 -34.79 -9.67
C GLY A 733 -18.23 -34.46 -8.40
N SER A 734 -18.60 -35.03 -7.24
CA SER A 734 -17.85 -34.83 -6.01
C SER A 734 -16.52 -35.59 -6.03
N ARG A 735 -15.40 -34.89 -5.83
CA ARG A 735 -14.03 -35.45 -5.80
C ARG A 735 -13.11 -34.74 -4.83
N VAL A 736 -12.06 -35.44 -4.40
CA VAL A 736 -10.95 -34.88 -3.60
C VAL A 736 -9.79 -34.61 -4.54
N ILE A 737 -9.22 -33.39 -4.48
CA ILE A 737 -8.03 -33.00 -5.25
C ILE A 737 -6.80 -33.35 -4.42
N GLN A 738 -5.90 -34.15 -4.98
CA GLN A 738 -4.66 -34.58 -4.33
C GLN A 738 -3.45 -34.10 -5.13
N GLU A 739 -2.46 -33.54 -4.44
CA GLU A 739 -1.13 -33.28 -5.00
C GLU A 739 -0.25 -34.51 -4.80
N ASN A 740 0.30 -35.02 -5.90
CA ASN A 740 1.31 -36.07 -5.87
C ASN A 740 2.67 -35.45 -5.49
N SER A 741 2.96 -35.37 -4.19
CA SER A 741 4.33 -35.19 -3.71
C SER A 741 5.04 -36.55 -3.67
N ASN A 742 6.37 -36.56 -3.86
CA ASN A 742 7.19 -37.77 -3.90
C ASN A 742 7.21 -38.59 -2.59
N THR A 743 6.57 -38.11 -1.51
CA THR A 743 6.66 -38.74 -0.19
C THR A 743 5.32 -39.07 0.46
N ILE A 744 4.25 -38.26 0.29
CA ILE A 744 2.87 -38.56 0.77
C ILE A 744 1.84 -37.77 -0.09
N PRO A 745 0.73 -38.38 -0.57
CA PRO A 745 -0.35 -37.64 -1.24
C PRO A 745 -0.97 -36.61 -0.29
N ARG A 746 -0.92 -35.33 -0.64
CA ARG A 746 -1.54 -34.25 0.15
C ARG A 746 -2.88 -33.87 -0.45
N ILE A 747 -3.95 -33.92 0.34
CA ILE A 747 -5.24 -33.37 -0.07
C ILE A 747 -5.11 -31.84 -0.13
N VAL A 748 -5.33 -31.27 -1.31
CA VAL A 748 -5.23 -29.83 -1.58
C VAL A 748 -6.59 -29.16 -1.80
N GLY A 749 -7.67 -29.93 -1.96
CA GLY A 749 -9.02 -29.38 -2.05
C GLY A 749 -10.12 -30.41 -2.31
N THR A 750 -11.35 -29.93 -2.44
CA THR A 750 -12.53 -30.75 -2.81
C THR A 750 -13.33 -30.07 -3.91
N VAL A 751 -14.03 -30.86 -4.71
CA VAL A 751 -15.08 -30.43 -5.63
C VAL A 751 -16.38 -31.12 -5.18
N PRO A 752 -17.52 -30.41 -5.07
CA PRO A 752 -17.60 -28.95 -5.01
C PRO A 752 -16.86 -28.40 -3.79
N SER A 753 -16.15 -27.28 -3.96
CA SER A 753 -15.47 -26.59 -2.85
C SER A 753 -16.46 -25.85 -1.95
N MET A 754 -16.12 -25.59 -0.68
CA MET A 754 -16.96 -24.81 0.24
C MET A 754 -17.27 -23.38 -0.27
N GLY A 755 -16.54 -22.90 -1.28
CA GLY A 755 -16.79 -21.63 -1.94
C GLY A 755 -17.96 -21.62 -2.93
N CYS A 756 -18.55 -22.78 -3.24
CA CYS A 756 -19.59 -22.93 -4.27
C CYS A 756 -20.93 -22.29 -3.89
N THR A 757 -21.63 -21.77 -4.90
CA THR A 757 -23.06 -21.47 -4.80
C THR A 757 -23.88 -22.61 -5.39
N VAL A 758 -25.09 -22.80 -4.88
CA VAL A 758 -25.99 -23.86 -5.34
C VAL A 758 -27.32 -23.28 -5.79
N SER A 759 -27.84 -23.77 -6.92
CA SER A 759 -29.14 -23.35 -7.46
C SER A 759 -29.97 -24.56 -7.88
N ARG A 760 -31.28 -24.36 -8.04
CA ARG A 760 -32.22 -25.45 -8.37
C ARG A 760 -33.01 -25.21 -9.65
N LEU A 761 -33.41 -26.31 -10.29
CA LEU A 761 -34.47 -26.33 -11.30
C LEU A 761 -35.54 -27.37 -10.94
N ASP A 762 -36.80 -27.00 -11.16
CA ASP A 762 -37.94 -27.89 -11.01
C ASP A 762 -38.07 -28.80 -12.24
N CYS A 763 -38.09 -30.10 -12.00
CA CYS A 763 -38.17 -31.13 -13.04
C CYS A 763 -39.53 -31.87 -13.04
N SER A 764 -40.45 -31.50 -12.15
CA SER A 764 -41.79 -32.10 -12.02
C SER A 764 -42.80 -31.57 -13.04
N ARG A 765 -42.52 -30.39 -13.60
CA ARG A 765 -43.38 -29.68 -14.54
C ARG A 765 -43.08 -30.05 -16.00
N PRO A 766 -44.08 -30.02 -16.90
CA PRO A 766 -43.83 -30.15 -18.32
C PRO A 766 -43.00 -28.98 -18.87
N ILE A 767 -41.95 -29.30 -19.63
CA ILE A 767 -41.02 -28.33 -20.21
C ILE A 767 -41.35 -28.15 -21.69
N ALA A 768 -41.49 -26.91 -22.15
CA ALA A 768 -41.64 -26.59 -23.56
C ALA A 768 -40.28 -26.59 -24.26
N GLU A 769 -39.32 -25.87 -23.68
CA GLU A 769 -37.99 -25.63 -24.24
C GLU A 769 -36.93 -25.61 -23.13
N MET A 770 -35.76 -26.16 -23.44
CA MET A 770 -34.57 -26.10 -22.61
C MET A 770 -33.44 -25.40 -23.36
N ARG A 771 -32.80 -24.43 -22.75
CA ARG A 771 -31.62 -23.73 -23.27
C ARG A 771 -30.43 -24.01 -22.37
N VAL A 772 -29.32 -24.44 -22.96
CA VAL A 772 -28.05 -24.70 -22.27
C VAL A 772 -26.98 -23.80 -22.87
N THR A 773 -26.27 -23.07 -22.01
CA THR A 773 -25.15 -22.22 -22.43
C THR A 773 -23.84 -22.88 -22.03
N LEU A 774 -22.98 -23.07 -23.02
CA LEU A 774 -21.65 -23.64 -22.89
C LEU A 774 -20.60 -22.53 -23.02
N VAL A 775 -19.50 -22.67 -22.28
CA VAL A 775 -18.26 -21.88 -22.45
C VAL A 775 -17.17 -22.73 -23.11
N HIS A 776 -16.02 -22.14 -23.42
CA HIS A 776 -14.86 -22.92 -23.87
C HIS A 776 -14.39 -23.91 -22.78
N SER A 777 -13.84 -25.04 -23.22
CA SER A 777 -13.32 -26.09 -22.36
C SER A 777 -11.88 -25.77 -21.94
N THR A 778 -11.49 -26.28 -20.78
CA THR A 778 -10.10 -26.28 -20.29
C THR A 778 -9.35 -27.55 -20.69
N TYR A 779 -8.03 -27.62 -20.54
CA TYR A 779 -7.31 -28.90 -20.70
C TYR A 779 -7.62 -29.92 -19.59
N ASP A 780 -8.22 -29.49 -18.48
CA ASP A 780 -8.77 -30.40 -17.48
C ASP A 780 -10.09 -31.00 -18.02
N PRO A 781 -10.13 -32.29 -18.45
CA PRO A 781 -11.33 -32.91 -19.03
C PRO A 781 -12.45 -33.16 -18.02
N ILE A 782 -12.26 -32.69 -16.79
CA ILE A 782 -12.97 -33.16 -15.62
C ILE A 782 -14.11 -32.20 -15.19
N LEU A 783 -14.32 -31.11 -15.95
CA LEU A 783 -15.39 -30.13 -15.73
C LEU A 783 -16.21 -29.94 -17.01
N ALA A 784 -17.50 -30.29 -16.97
CA ALA A 784 -18.44 -29.97 -18.04
C ALA A 784 -18.54 -28.43 -18.19
N PRO A 785 -18.30 -27.85 -19.39
CA PRO A 785 -18.21 -26.39 -19.56
C PRO A 785 -19.60 -25.75 -19.66
N ILE A 786 -20.54 -26.13 -18.79
CA ILE A 786 -21.91 -25.64 -18.76
C ILE A 786 -22.00 -24.51 -17.75
N THR A 787 -22.22 -23.28 -18.23
CA THR A 787 -22.33 -22.10 -17.36
C THR A 787 -23.77 -21.76 -16.98
N ALA A 788 -24.75 -22.12 -17.82
CA ALA A 788 -26.17 -21.87 -17.54
C ALA A 788 -27.11 -22.91 -18.13
N ILE A 789 -28.24 -23.14 -17.46
CA ILE A 789 -29.37 -23.94 -17.94
C ILE A 789 -30.66 -23.17 -17.66
N ALA A 790 -31.52 -23.02 -18.66
CA ALA A 790 -32.83 -22.37 -18.53
C ALA A 790 -33.95 -23.27 -19.07
N PHE A 791 -35.04 -23.39 -18.30
CA PHE A 791 -36.28 -24.07 -18.67
C PHE A 791 -37.36 -23.03 -18.96
N ARG A 792 -38.04 -23.19 -20.09
CA ARG A 792 -39.34 -22.56 -20.34
C ARG A 792 -40.42 -23.61 -20.15
N TYR A 793 -41.29 -23.42 -19.16
CA TYR A 793 -42.40 -24.32 -18.88
C TYR A 793 -43.58 -24.06 -19.82
N THR A 794 -44.52 -25.00 -19.89
CA THR A 794 -45.69 -24.90 -20.78
C THR A 794 -46.69 -23.81 -20.39
N ASP A 795 -46.64 -23.33 -19.16
CA ASP A 795 -47.45 -22.21 -18.65
C ASP A 795 -46.83 -20.83 -18.92
N GLY A 796 -45.64 -20.80 -19.56
CA GLY A 796 -44.94 -19.58 -19.93
C GLY A 796 -43.94 -19.08 -18.89
N GLU A 797 -43.87 -19.67 -17.70
CA GLU A 797 -42.82 -19.34 -16.74
C GLU A 797 -41.45 -19.80 -17.23
N GLU A 798 -40.41 -19.03 -16.90
CA GLU A 798 -39.01 -19.40 -17.13
C GLU A 798 -38.27 -19.52 -15.79
N ALA A 799 -37.43 -20.55 -15.69
CA ALA A 799 -36.49 -20.71 -14.57
C ALA A 799 -35.10 -20.98 -15.12
N ALA A 800 -34.09 -20.30 -14.58
CA ALA A 800 -32.71 -20.45 -15.00
C ALA A 800 -31.76 -20.60 -13.82
N VAL A 801 -30.65 -21.27 -14.07
CA VAL A 801 -29.47 -21.33 -13.20
C VAL A 801 -28.26 -20.85 -13.98
N GLY A 802 -27.34 -20.15 -13.31
CA GLY A 802 -26.24 -19.44 -13.97
C GLY A 802 -26.65 -18.07 -14.52
N PRO A 803 -25.81 -17.44 -15.36
CA PRO A 803 -26.14 -16.18 -16.03
C PRO A 803 -27.31 -16.33 -17.01
N ASP A 804 -28.13 -15.29 -17.11
CA ASP A 804 -29.35 -15.22 -17.94
C ASP A 804 -29.22 -14.27 -19.14
N VAL A 805 -28.28 -13.33 -19.09
CA VAL A 805 -27.98 -12.41 -20.20
C VAL A 805 -26.54 -12.61 -20.66
N PHE A 806 -26.36 -12.68 -21.98
CA PHE A 806 -25.07 -12.92 -22.63
C PHE A 806 -24.87 -11.91 -23.78
N PRO A 807 -23.61 -11.60 -24.14
CA PRO A 807 -23.31 -10.68 -25.24
C PRO A 807 -23.63 -11.34 -26.60
N SER A 808 -23.99 -10.51 -27.59
CA SER A 808 -24.16 -10.92 -28.98
C SER A 808 -23.49 -9.89 -29.90
N PRO A 809 -22.37 -10.21 -30.58
CA PRO A 809 -21.67 -11.50 -30.59
C PRO A 809 -20.85 -11.78 -29.32
N SER A 810 -20.63 -13.06 -29.00
CA SER A 810 -19.82 -13.48 -27.86
C SER A 810 -18.35 -13.71 -28.25
N THR A 811 -17.53 -12.66 -28.15
CA THR A 811 -16.07 -12.72 -28.35
C THR A 811 -15.34 -12.90 -27.02
N CYS A 812 -14.14 -13.50 -27.05
CA CYS A 812 -13.29 -13.60 -25.87
C CYS A 812 -11.79 -13.47 -26.21
N ASP A 813 -11.14 -12.44 -25.68
CA ASP A 813 -9.68 -12.26 -25.83
C ASP A 813 -8.89 -12.88 -24.66
N TRP A 814 -9.56 -13.31 -23.58
CA TRP A 814 -8.93 -13.82 -22.37
C TRP A 814 -8.83 -15.34 -22.31
N CYS A 815 -9.64 -16.08 -23.08
CA CYS A 815 -9.58 -17.54 -23.10
C CYS A 815 -8.22 -18.05 -23.60
N SER A 816 -7.57 -17.30 -24.49
CA SER A 816 -6.26 -17.61 -25.07
C SER A 816 -5.10 -17.45 -24.08
N THR A 817 -5.30 -16.73 -22.97
CA THR A 817 -4.27 -16.47 -21.95
C THR A 817 -4.21 -17.53 -20.85
N GLY A 818 -5.16 -18.48 -20.83
CA GLY A 818 -5.27 -19.52 -19.81
C GLY A 818 -5.18 -20.94 -20.37
N SER A 819 -5.59 -21.93 -19.57
CA SER A 819 -5.56 -23.36 -19.92
C SER A 819 -6.72 -23.82 -20.84
N SER A 820 -7.20 -22.97 -21.74
CA SER A 820 -8.32 -23.29 -22.65
C SER A 820 -7.86 -24.04 -23.90
N ILE A 821 -8.74 -24.86 -24.50
CA ILE A 821 -8.47 -25.58 -25.75
C ILE A 821 -8.48 -24.61 -26.94
N ARG A 822 -7.33 -24.44 -27.60
CA ARG A 822 -7.15 -23.44 -28.68
C ARG A 822 -8.00 -23.75 -29.90
N GLU A 823 -8.07 -25.03 -30.27
CA GLU A 823 -8.86 -25.49 -31.42
C GLU A 823 -10.35 -25.18 -31.25
N GLU A 824 -10.87 -25.18 -30.01
CA GLU A 824 -12.25 -24.81 -29.72
C GLU A 824 -12.45 -23.29 -29.86
N ILE A 825 -11.51 -22.48 -29.32
CA ILE A 825 -11.57 -21.01 -29.41
C ILE A 825 -11.67 -20.53 -30.86
N ASP A 826 -10.90 -21.14 -31.77
CA ASP A 826 -10.86 -20.73 -33.18
C ASP A 826 -12.14 -21.13 -33.96
N GLN A 827 -12.92 -22.08 -33.44
CA GLN A 827 -14.06 -22.67 -34.16
C GLN A 827 -15.42 -22.21 -33.65
N VAL A 828 -15.55 -21.91 -32.36
CA VAL A 828 -16.84 -21.57 -31.75
C VAL A 828 -16.74 -20.32 -30.88
N PRO A 829 -17.81 -19.50 -30.84
CA PRO A 829 -17.83 -18.33 -29.98
C PRO A 829 -17.80 -18.72 -28.51
N HIS A 830 -17.44 -17.77 -27.64
CA HIS A 830 -17.20 -18.05 -26.23
C HIS A 830 -18.45 -18.57 -25.51
N TYR A 831 -19.57 -17.87 -25.66
CA TYR A 831 -20.87 -18.32 -25.16
C TYR A 831 -21.63 -18.99 -26.29
N ARG A 832 -21.81 -20.31 -26.17
CA ARG A 832 -22.54 -21.12 -27.15
C ARG A 832 -23.88 -21.57 -26.57
N HIS A 833 -24.97 -21.05 -27.13
CA HIS A 833 -26.32 -21.43 -26.74
C HIS A 833 -26.82 -22.61 -27.56
N GLN A 834 -27.31 -23.64 -26.89
CA GLN A 834 -27.98 -24.78 -27.50
C GLN A 834 -29.39 -24.90 -26.98
N ILE A 835 -30.36 -25.04 -27.89
CA ILE A 835 -31.78 -25.12 -27.58
C ILE A 835 -32.29 -26.53 -27.90
N TRP A 836 -32.94 -27.15 -26.92
CA TRP A 836 -33.66 -28.40 -27.08
C TRP A 836 -35.14 -28.17 -26.87
N ASN A 837 -35.92 -28.32 -27.94
CA ASN A 837 -37.38 -28.27 -27.86
C ASN A 837 -37.86 -29.59 -27.24
N VAL A 838 -38.34 -29.54 -26.00
CA VAL A 838 -38.79 -30.72 -25.25
C VAL A 838 -40.18 -31.14 -25.75
N GLY A 839 -41.03 -30.17 -26.11
CA GLY A 839 -42.35 -30.39 -26.70
C GLY A 839 -43.47 -30.55 -25.66
N GLY A 840 -43.35 -29.88 -24.52
CA GLY A 840 -44.35 -29.89 -23.44
C GLY A 840 -44.40 -31.19 -22.66
N LYS A 841 -43.28 -31.92 -22.60
CA LYS A 841 -43.16 -33.21 -21.91
C LYS A 841 -42.44 -33.06 -20.58
N ARG A 842 -42.66 -34.00 -19.65
CA ARG A 842 -41.85 -34.08 -18.43
C ARG A 842 -40.53 -34.78 -18.69
N LEU A 843 -39.57 -34.56 -17.80
CA LEU A 843 -38.31 -35.27 -17.79
C LEU A 843 -38.50 -36.67 -17.22
N ARG A 844 -37.91 -37.67 -17.88
CA ARG A 844 -37.89 -39.08 -17.47
C ARG A 844 -36.62 -39.39 -16.67
N SER A 845 -35.47 -38.99 -17.18
CA SER A 845 -34.18 -39.17 -16.51
C SER A 845 -33.11 -38.20 -17.01
N LEU A 846 -32.04 -38.08 -16.22
CA LEU A 846 -30.80 -37.37 -16.53
C LEU A 846 -29.67 -38.41 -16.57
N ARG A 847 -29.02 -38.57 -17.72
CA ARG A 847 -27.77 -39.31 -17.83
C ARG A 847 -26.60 -38.40 -17.51
N ILE A 848 -25.67 -38.89 -16.71
CA ILE A 848 -24.48 -38.18 -16.26
C ILE A 848 -23.26 -38.99 -16.68
N TRP A 849 -22.44 -38.44 -17.56
CA TRP A 849 -21.23 -39.06 -18.07
C TRP A 849 -20.02 -38.59 -17.27
N ARG A 850 -19.19 -39.54 -16.88
CA ARG A 850 -18.05 -39.30 -16.00
C ARG A 850 -16.76 -39.88 -16.59
N PRO A 851 -15.69 -39.08 -16.77
CA PRO A 851 -14.41 -39.56 -17.27
C PRO A 851 -13.72 -40.50 -16.26
N ASP A 852 -14.02 -40.36 -14.98
CA ASP A 852 -13.65 -41.27 -13.90
C ASP A 852 -14.84 -41.44 -12.95
N SER A 853 -14.71 -42.25 -11.90
CA SER A 853 -15.82 -42.52 -10.97
C SER A 853 -16.34 -41.27 -10.24
N MET A 854 -15.60 -40.16 -10.20
CA MET A 854 -15.85 -39.05 -9.28
C MET A 854 -16.22 -37.73 -9.98
N SER A 855 -16.11 -37.64 -11.31
CA SER A 855 -16.10 -36.34 -12.00
C SER A 855 -17.21 -36.09 -12.99
N LEU A 856 -17.60 -34.83 -13.22
CA LEU A 856 -18.68 -34.45 -14.13
C LEU A 856 -18.16 -34.09 -15.54
N GLY A 857 -18.27 -34.99 -16.51
CA GLY A 857 -17.78 -34.77 -17.88
C GLY A 857 -18.84 -34.31 -18.89
N ALA A 858 -20.05 -34.87 -18.82
CA ALA A 858 -21.16 -34.46 -19.68
C ALA A 858 -22.53 -34.81 -19.07
N ILE A 859 -23.60 -34.17 -19.56
CA ILE A 859 -24.98 -34.49 -19.18
C ILE A 859 -25.88 -34.64 -20.42
N GLN A 860 -26.94 -35.45 -20.27
CA GLN A 860 -27.97 -35.62 -21.29
C GLN A 860 -29.34 -35.82 -20.62
N PHE A 861 -30.33 -35.04 -21.02
CA PHE A 861 -31.70 -35.15 -20.54
C PHE A 861 -32.52 -36.09 -21.43
N ILE A 862 -33.43 -36.83 -20.81
CA ILE A 862 -34.37 -37.71 -21.49
C ILE A 862 -35.76 -37.32 -21.05
N ALA A 863 -36.63 -36.96 -22.01
CA ALA A 863 -38.04 -36.68 -21.77
C ALA A 863 -38.91 -37.93 -21.94
N GLU A 864 -40.16 -37.83 -21.48
CA GLU A 864 -41.20 -38.86 -21.66
C GLU A 864 -41.35 -39.30 -23.13
N GLY A 865 -41.64 -40.58 -23.33
CA GLY A 865 -41.57 -41.21 -24.65
C GLY A 865 -40.14 -41.33 -25.21
N ARG A 866 -39.12 -41.26 -24.35
CA ARG A 866 -37.69 -41.48 -24.66
C ARG A 866 -37.10 -40.53 -25.69
N LYS A 867 -37.59 -39.27 -25.73
CA LYS A 867 -36.97 -38.23 -26.54
C LYS A 867 -35.71 -37.74 -25.84
N GLU A 868 -34.56 -37.85 -26.49
CA GLU A 868 -33.26 -37.49 -25.92
C GLU A 868 -32.85 -36.06 -26.33
N SER A 869 -32.17 -35.36 -25.41
CA SER A 869 -31.45 -34.12 -25.72
C SER A 869 -30.11 -34.42 -26.41
N PRO A 870 -29.45 -33.41 -27.00
CA PRO A 870 -28.02 -33.48 -27.25
C PRO A 870 -27.26 -33.80 -25.97
N VAL A 871 -26.09 -34.42 -26.10
CA VAL A 871 -25.15 -34.58 -24.98
C VAL A 871 -24.34 -33.30 -24.87
N TRP A 872 -24.36 -32.69 -23.68
CA TRP A 872 -23.64 -31.45 -23.40
C TRP A 872 -22.46 -31.74 -22.49
N GLY A 873 -21.24 -31.54 -22.99
CA GLY A 873 -20.03 -31.85 -22.26
C GLY A 873 -18.77 -31.34 -22.94
N PHE A 874 -17.64 -31.89 -22.50
CA PHE A 874 -16.30 -31.50 -22.91
C PHE A 874 -16.05 -31.58 -24.42
N TRP A 875 -15.31 -30.61 -24.97
CA TRP A 875 -14.96 -30.57 -26.38
C TRP A 875 -13.98 -31.68 -26.79
N GLY A 876 -14.27 -32.38 -27.90
CA GLY A 876 -13.32 -33.32 -28.52
C GLY A 876 -13.14 -34.66 -27.80
N HIS A 877 -13.74 -34.89 -26.63
CA HIS A 877 -13.67 -36.19 -25.95
C HIS A 877 -14.71 -37.19 -26.46
N ASN A 878 -14.29 -38.44 -26.63
CA ASN A 878 -15.20 -39.53 -26.94
C ASN A 878 -15.98 -39.95 -25.69
N ILE A 879 -17.24 -39.54 -25.63
CA ILE A 879 -18.16 -39.80 -24.51
C ILE A 879 -18.38 -41.31 -24.27
N LYS A 880 -18.14 -42.16 -25.28
CA LYS A 880 -18.32 -43.62 -25.19
C LYS A 880 -17.36 -44.30 -24.20
N ASP A 881 -16.26 -43.65 -23.86
CA ASP A 881 -15.24 -44.18 -22.95
C ASP A 881 -15.52 -43.78 -21.48
N MET A 882 -16.61 -43.06 -21.23
CA MET A 882 -17.00 -42.55 -19.91
C MET A 882 -18.02 -43.45 -19.19
N GLU A 883 -17.95 -43.49 -17.86
CA GLU A 883 -18.95 -44.18 -17.03
C GLU A 883 -20.27 -43.39 -17.02
N VAL A 884 -21.41 -44.09 -17.11
CA VAL A 884 -22.74 -43.46 -17.15
C VAL A 884 -23.50 -43.71 -15.85
N GLY A 885 -23.82 -42.64 -15.14
CA GLY A 885 -24.86 -42.62 -14.12
C GLY A 885 -26.22 -42.22 -14.71
N GLU A 886 -27.31 -42.66 -14.08
CA GLU A 886 -28.67 -42.23 -14.44
C GLU A 886 -29.44 -41.81 -13.18
N MET A 887 -29.99 -40.60 -13.19
CA MET A 887 -30.95 -40.11 -12.21
C MET A 887 -32.34 -40.14 -12.82
N ARG A 888 -33.30 -40.79 -12.15
CA ARG A 888 -34.67 -40.95 -12.67
C ARG A 888 -35.63 -40.02 -11.96
N PHE A 889 -36.48 -39.35 -12.73
CA PHE A 889 -37.50 -38.45 -12.21
C PHE A 889 -38.82 -39.20 -11.98
N VAL A 890 -39.69 -38.62 -11.15
CA VAL A 890 -41.05 -39.12 -10.92
C VAL A 890 -41.87 -39.11 -12.22
N GLY A 891 -42.68 -40.14 -12.46
CA GLY A 891 -43.48 -40.30 -13.68
C GLY A 891 -43.08 -41.55 -14.48
N GLU A 892 -42.99 -41.46 -15.81
CA GLU A 892 -42.51 -42.58 -16.67
C GLU A 892 -41.07 -43.04 -16.35
N GLY A 893 -40.32 -42.23 -15.60
CA GLY A 893 -38.99 -42.57 -15.11
C GLY A 893 -39.02 -43.58 -13.96
N GLY A 894 -40.10 -43.62 -13.19
CA GLY A 894 -40.21 -44.47 -11.99
C GLY A 894 -39.15 -44.18 -10.92
N GLY A 895 -38.59 -42.97 -10.90
CA GLY A 895 -37.66 -42.53 -9.85
C GLY A 895 -38.31 -41.59 -8.84
N ASP A 896 -37.51 -41.11 -7.89
CA ASP A 896 -37.99 -40.32 -6.74
C ASP A 896 -37.63 -38.83 -6.83
N PHE A 897 -36.91 -38.42 -7.88
CA PHE A 897 -36.47 -37.04 -8.04
C PHE A 897 -37.52 -36.18 -8.72
N ILE A 898 -37.72 -34.97 -8.19
CA ILE A 898 -38.64 -33.96 -8.73
C ILE A 898 -37.93 -32.65 -9.09
N GLY A 899 -36.63 -32.54 -8.77
CA GLY A 899 -35.82 -31.40 -9.13
C GLY A 899 -34.33 -31.74 -9.12
N LEU A 900 -33.54 -30.75 -9.54
CA LEU A 900 -32.08 -30.82 -9.58
C LEU A 900 -31.47 -29.68 -8.79
N LYS A 901 -30.39 -29.98 -8.08
CA LYS A 901 -29.48 -29.03 -7.45
C LYS A 901 -28.17 -29.01 -8.23
N PHE A 902 -27.73 -27.83 -8.62
CA PHE A 902 -26.49 -27.60 -9.38
C PHE A 902 -25.49 -26.86 -8.52
N PHE A 903 -24.23 -27.29 -8.55
CA PHE A 903 -23.12 -26.66 -7.83
C PHE A 903 -22.28 -25.85 -8.80
N PHE A 904 -22.12 -24.55 -8.52
CA PHE A 904 -21.41 -23.60 -9.36
C PHE A 904 -20.04 -23.25 -8.77
N GLN A 905 -18.99 -23.40 -9.57
CA GLN A 905 -17.61 -23.04 -9.22
C GLN A 905 -16.87 -22.53 -10.46
N GLY A 906 -15.81 -21.74 -10.26
CA GLY A 906 -14.89 -21.38 -11.34
C GLY A 906 -14.30 -22.60 -12.05
N ILE A 907 -14.20 -22.55 -13.37
CA ILE A 907 -13.69 -23.62 -14.23
C ILE A 907 -12.18 -23.87 -14.07
N GLY A 908 -11.44 -23.00 -13.39
CA GLY A 908 -10.05 -23.23 -13.03
C GLY A 908 -9.04 -22.92 -14.15
N ARG A 909 -9.30 -21.91 -14.98
CA ARG A 909 -8.41 -21.54 -16.12
C ARG A 909 -7.04 -20.97 -15.75
N GLY A 910 -6.81 -20.67 -14.47
CA GLY A 910 -5.53 -20.12 -13.98
C GLY A 910 -5.24 -18.67 -14.39
N GLY A 911 -6.24 -17.94 -14.91
CA GLY A 911 -6.13 -16.51 -15.24
C GLY A 911 -6.96 -15.61 -14.34
N PHE A 912 -6.87 -14.28 -14.52
CA PHE A 912 -7.67 -13.28 -13.79
C PHE A 912 -9.19 -13.36 -14.06
N ARG A 913 -9.60 -14.11 -15.10
CA ARG A 913 -11.00 -14.33 -15.49
C ARG A 913 -11.29 -15.81 -15.53
N ASP A 914 -12.25 -16.24 -14.73
CA ASP A 914 -12.65 -17.64 -14.63
C ASP A 914 -14.17 -17.74 -14.68
N ASP A 915 -14.68 -18.40 -15.72
CA ASP A 915 -16.12 -18.63 -15.87
C ASP A 915 -16.62 -19.56 -14.77
N THR A 916 -17.82 -19.27 -14.26
CA THR A 916 -18.47 -20.17 -13.31
C THR A 916 -19.24 -21.23 -14.09
N VAL A 917 -18.98 -22.50 -13.80
CA VAL A 917 -19.61 -23.65 -14.45
C VAL A 917 -20.20 -24.63 -13.43
N ILE A 918 -21.05 -25.52 -13.91
CA ILE A 918 -21.62 -26.60 -13.12
C ILE A 918 -20.54 -27.67 -12.90
N VAL A 919 -20.13 -27.85 -11.65
CA VAL A 919 -19.09 -28.83 -11.28
C VAL A 919 -19.64 -30.09 -10.63
N ALA A 920 -20.87 -30.02 -10.09
CA ALA A 920 -21.56 -31.17 -9.52
C ALA A 920 -23.09 -31.02 -9.63
N ILE A 921 -23.80 -32.15 -9.52
CA ILE A 921 -25.28 -32.23 -9.59
C ILE A 921 -25.79 -33.19 -8.52
N GLN A 922 -26.89 -32.81 -7.85
CA GLN A 922 -27.59 -33.65 -6.87
C GLN A 922 -29.10 -33.63 -7.14
N GLY A 923 -29.80 -34.71 -6.76
CA GLY A 923 -31.25 -34.81 -6.89
C GLY A 923 -32.00 -34.14 -5.75
N LEU A 924 -33.21 -33.66 -6.03
CA LEU A 924 -34.15 -33.18 -5.03
C LEU A 924 -35.38 -34.08 -5.01
N SER A 925 -35.83 -34.48 -3.82
CA SER A 925 -37.02 -35.30 -3.62
C SER A 925 -37.99 -34.64 -2.65
N VAL A 926 -39.20 -35.18 -2.55
CA VAL A 926 -40.15 -34.80 -1.49
C VAL A 926 -39.56 -35.26 -0.13
N ALA A 927 -39.74 -34.42 0.90
CA ALA A 927 -39.20 -34.62 2.25
C ALA A 927 -39.76 -35.87 2.94
#